data_AF-A0AAX3K8H4-F1
#
_entry.id   AF-A0AAX3K8H4-F1
#
_cell.length_a   1.000
_cell.length_b   1.000
_cell.length_c   1.000
_cell.angle_alpha   90.00
_cell.angle_beta   90.00
_cell.angle_gamma   90.00
#
_symmetry.space_group_name_H-M   'P 1'
#
loop_
_entity.id
_entity.type
_entity.pdbx_description
1 polymer ?
#
loop_
_entity_poly.entity_id
_entity_poly.type
_entity_poly.pdbx_seq_one_letter_code
_entity_poly.pdbx_strand_id
1 'polypeptide(L)'
;MSFIVGISVEKIQKYIYQTLDDNRSEIQKDEQTLKEVIKASNTVSSTISKDIEKLFDINKKILWISGKYIFEVEDIEDKIKEKLKNLFKDIYLKYSGTLLINYVYFEKINLNNKKIIDKVNFYLKSNDTKRRIIVENNEILFSFQEEVNILNCDKNCDKNFIDYTSVYIKNMDELISDDKEGTNGKIAIVKADINNMGEIFSGITDYDTYMKLSLILENKITVNYLGKLISKNKNLTNKIFPLYIAGDDIFFAVKIESVLDSILILRNLIDDINDEINKKINSLSNDKSSKLNKLVISVGVEFTNNHQTIRYYREIVERELYNAKKFTKEKNSKEIKAILGTSIAGNMFYSYLEEQRIREKDCFFKFKTEILELIQLKNENIYTNTFIHNFLYALENIDISNKNNEDNIKKFVNTFLYFLCPDIRNAESKVIPKELYLKNYFMKMFMKNKKENEDENQIVYDKSNFKNAISKLKLILLLTDEKYISNIRLNQFRYIVFEKNDETRDFLNSNMFIKPLKYICNSGDSIEKCFILNTTDKGFNTFKKVPFHLSMLFKAKNLIEIGKKEKVKTLFANYAELIETKEKEYEKDNDIQKEEHFINYRLKFNKDKFNREFDNINGTEWLDRIILFYKYDQQRILYRIISGQNEKQRKTDK
;
A
#
# COMPACT_ATOMS: atom_id res chain seq x y z
N MET A 1 38.71 -25.35 -34.43
CA MET A 1 38.77 -24.01 -33.83
C MET A 1 37.73 -23.94 -32.73
N SER A 2 38.04 -23.27 -31.62
CA SER A 2 37.08 -23.13 -30.51
C SER A 2 36.24 -21.87 -30.71
N PHE A 3 34.92 -22.04 -30.72
CA PHE A 3 33.94 -20.97 -30.84
C PHE A 3 33.18 -20.81 -29.54
N ILE A 4 32.88 -19.55 -29.21
CA ILE A 4 31.90 -19.21 -28.18
C ILE A 4 30.55 -19.08 -28.85
N VAL A 5 29.54 -19.76 -28.31
CA VAL A 5 28.14 -19.61 -28.70
C VAL A 5 27.37 -19.02 -27.53
N GLY A 6 26.59 -17.98 -27.81
CA GLY A 6 25.70 -17.33 -26.86
C GLY A 6 24.27 -17.36 -27.38
N ILE A 7 23.33 -17.89 -26.60
CA ILE A 7 21.91 -18.00 -26.94
C ILE A 7 21.09 -17.32 -25.85
N SER A 8 20.09 -16.53 -26.25
CA SER A 8 19.11 -15.90 -25.38
C SER A 8 17.71 -16.17 -25.89
N VAL A 9 16.80 -16.61 -25.02
CA VAL A 9 15.39 -16.80 -25.35
C VAL A 9 14.65 -15.49 -25.07
N GLU A 10 14.12 -14.85 -26.11
CA GLU A 10 13.27 -13.66 -26.00
C GLU A 10 11.79 -14.06 -25.83
N LYS A 11 11.00 -13.14 -25.24
CA LYS A 11 9.53 -13.23 -25.15
C LYS A 11 8.96 -14.40 -24.34
N ILE A 12 9.73 -14.99 -23.40
CA ILE A 12 9.22 -16.02 -22.46
C ILE A 12 7.92 -15.58 -21.77
N GLN A 13 7.88 -14.33 -21.30
CA GLN A 13 6.68 -13.74 -20.70
C GLN A 13 5.49 -13.74 -21.67
N LYS A 14 5.71 -13.34 -22.93
CA LYS A 14 4.64 -13.28 -23.94
C LYS A 14 4.10 -14.67 -24.25
N TYR A 15 4.97 -15.67 -24.37
CA TYR A 15 4.57 -17.06 -24.56
C TYR A 15 3.72 -17.58 -23.41
N ILE A 16 4.16 -17.35 -22.16
CA ILE A 16 3.41 -17.77 -20.98
C ILE A 16 2.04 -17.09 -20.95
N TYR A 17 1.96 -15.80 -21.27
CA TYR A 17 0.67 -15.10 -21.33
C TYR A 17 -0.24 -15.62 -22.44
N GLN A 18 0.27 -15.88 -23.65
CA GLN A 18 -0.53 -16.43 -24.74
C GLN A 18 -1.03 -17.83 -24.40
N THR A 19 -0.15 -18.71 -23.91
CA THR A 19 -0.54 -20.07 -23.45
C THR A 19 -1.69 -20.00 -22.44
N LEU A 20 -1.68 -19.00 -21.55
CA LEU A 20 -2.73 -18.86 -20.54
C LEU A 20 -4.02 -18.22 -21.06
N ASP A 21 -3.95 -17.30 -22.02
CA ASP A 21 -5.14 -16.70 -22.65
C ASP A 21 -5.81 -17.69 -23.63
N ASP A 22 -5.03 -18.49 -24.36
CA ASP A 22 -5.50 -19.51 -25.31
C ASP A 22 -6.19 -20.67 -24.57
N ASN A 23 -5.59 -21.17 -23.48
CA ASN A 23 -6.17 -22.26 -22.67
C ASN A 23 -7.49 -21.87 -21.96
N ARG A 24 -7.69 -20.58 -21.65
CA ARG A 24 -8.96 -20.06 -21.12
C ARG A 24 -10.08 -20.03 -22.15
N SER A 25 -9.74 -20.00 -23.44
CA SER A 25 -10.70 -19.91 -24.53
C SER A 25 -11.21 -21.28 -24.97
N GLU A 26 -10.43 -22.35 -24.79
CA GLU A 26 -10.75 -23.69 -25.32
C GLU A 26 -11.19 -24.73 -24.25
N ILE A 27 -10.87 -24.59 -22.95
CA ILE A 27 -11.22 -25.62 -21.96
C ILE A 27 -11.65 -24.99 -20.62
N GLN A 28 -12.95 -25.11 -20.28
CA GLN A 28 -13.51 -24.83 -18.94
C GLN A 28 -13.06 -25.84 -17.87
N LYS A 29 -11.76 -26.11 -17.72
CA LYS A 29 -11.22 -26.95 -16.64
C LYS A 29 -9.95 -26.33 -16.05
N ASP A 30 -10.16 -25.42 -15.10
CA ASP A 30 -9.13 -24.64 -14.44
C ASP A 30 -8.05 -25.44 -13.67
N GLU A 31 -8.28 -26.72 -13.36
CA GLU A 31 -7.26 -27.60 -12.74
C GLU A 31 -6.05 -27.85 -13.66
N GLN A 32 -6.20 -27.71 -14.98
CA GLN A 32 -5.11 -27.85 -15.94
C GLN A 32 -4.20 -26.62 -15.96
N THR A 33 -4.75 -25.43 -15.66
CA THR A 33 -4.10 -24.12 -15.85
C THR A 33 -2.88 -23.94 -14.93
N LEU A 34 -2.94 -24.27 -13.64
CA LEU A 34 -1.78 -24.13 -12.74
C LEU A 34 -0.64 -25.09 -13.13
N LYS A 35 -0.98 -26.34 -13.44
CA LYS A 35 -0.01 -27.33 -13.93
C LYS A 35 0.58 -26.89 -15.25
N GLU A 36 -0.19 -26.22 -16.11
CA GLU A 36 0.25 -25.66 -17.38
C GLU A 36 1.07 -24.38 -17.23
N VAL A 37 0.81 -23.49 -16.26
CA VAL A 37 1.70 -22.36 -15.91
C VAL A 37 3.06 -22.89 -15.47
N ILE A 38 3.05 -23.81 -14.50
CA ILE A 38 4.26 -24.40 -13.93
C ILE A 38 5.01 -25.19 -15.00
N LYS A 39 4.28 -25.94 -15.84
CA LYS A 39 4.86 -26.61 -17.00
C LYS A 39 5.39 -25.60 -18.00
N ALA A 40 4.66 -24.60 -18.47
CA ALA A 40 5.15 -23.65 -19.48
C ALA A 40 6.42 -22.93 -19.00
N SER A 41 6.43 -22.45 -17.74
CA SER A 41 7.59 -21.79 -17.14
C SER A 41 8.81 -22.72 -17.02
N ASN A 42 8.63 -23.97 -16.59
CA ASN A 42 9.74 -24.92 -16.41
C ASN A 42 10.13 -25.65 -17.71
N THR A 43 9.16 -25.92 -18.58
CA THR A 43 9.30 -26.69 -19.83
C THR A 43 10.06 -25.87 -20.85
N VAL A 44 9.80 -24.56 -20.99
CA VAL A 44 10.56 -23.73 -21.94
C VAL A 44 12.04 -23.76 -21.62
N SER A 45 12.42 -23.50 -20.35
CA SER A 45 13.83 -23.44 -19.98
C SER A 45 14.53 -24.80 -19.94
N SER A 46 13.84 -25.86 -19.48
CA SER A 46 14.43 -27.21 -19.42
C SER A 46 14.46 -27.90 -20.79
N THR A 47 13.44 -27.69 -21.63
CA THR A 47 13.36 -28.30 -22.96
C THR A 47 14.33 -27.63 -23.92
N ILE A 48 14.39 -26.30 -23.94
CA ILE A 48 15.38 -25.59 -24.77
C ILE A 48 16.80 -25.94 -24.33
N SER A 49 17.07 -26.04 -23.02
CA SER A 49 18.37 -26.50 -22.53
C SER A 49 18.73 -27.89 -23.07
N LYS A 50 17.78 -28.84 -23.02
CA LYS A 50 17.97 -30.21 -23.54
C LYS A 50 18.15 -30.22 -25.06
N ASP A 51 17.40 -29.39 -25.79
CA ASP A 51 17.50 -29.28 -27.24
C ASP A 51 18.88 -28.72 -27.64
N ILE A 52 19.42 -27.73 -26.91
CA ILE A 52 20.79 -27.22 -27.11
C ILE A 52 21.84 -28.30 -26.83
N GLU A 53 21.72 -29.03 -25.71
CA GLU A 53 22.65 -30.11 -25.34
C GLU A 53 22.66 -31.27 -26.34
N LYS A 54 21.55 -31.50 -27.05
CA LYS A 54 21.47 -32.51 -28.13
C LYS A 54 22.10 -32.03 -29.44
N LEU A 55 22.01 -30.73 -29.74
CA LEU A 55 22.47 -30.14 -31.00
C LEU A 55 23.97 -29.82 -31.01
N PHE A 56 24.54 -29.50 -29.85
CA PHE A 56 25.94 -29.08 -29.72
C PHE A 56 26.73 -30.02 -28.81
N ASP A 57 27.91 -30.42 -29.27
CA ASP A 57 28.92 -31.07 -28.42
C ASP A 57 29.59 -29.98 -27.56
N ILE A 58 29.12 -29.83 -26.32
CA ILE A 58 29.53 -28.73 -25.45
C ILE A 58 30.84 -29.08 -24.72
N ASN A 59 31.92 -28.38 -25.05
CA ASN A 59 33.22 -28.54 -24.39
C ASN A 59 33.21 -27.92 -22.97
N LYS A 60 32.67 -26.71 -22.85
CA LYS A 60 32.63 -25.97 -21.58
C LYS A 60 31.40 -25.08 -21.47
N LYS A 61 30.67 -25.21 -20.36
CA LYS A 61 29.57 -24.29 -20.00
C LYS A 61 30.15 -23.08 -19.25
N ILE A 62 29.98 -21.89 -19.80
CA ILE A 62 30.46 -20.62 -19.22
C ILE A 62 29.34 -19.94 -18.41
N LEU A 63 28.14 -19.92 -18.96
CA LEU A 63 26.94 -19.47 -18.25
C LEU A 63 25.79 -20.37 -18.68
N TRP A 64 25.10 -20.98 -17.74
CA TRP A 64 24.02 -21.92 -18.03
C TRP A 64 22.85 -21.65 -17.09
N ILE A 65 22.03 -20.67 -17.45
CA ILE A 65 20.88 -20.24 -16.64
C ILE A 65 19.62 -20.26 -17.50
N SER A 66 18.46 -20.40 -16.84
CA SER A 66 17.15 -20.33 -17.48
C SER A 66 17.04 -19.16 -18.48
N GLY A 67 16.83 -19.47 -19.77
CA GLY A 67 16.66 -18.49 -20.85
C GLY A 67 17.96 -17.90 -21.43
N LYS A 68 19.14 -18.26 -20.92
CA LYS A 68 20.42 -17.76 -21.43
C LYS A 68 21.56 -18.76 -21.28
N TYR A 69 22.18 -19.11 -22.41
CA TYR A 69 23.18 -20.16 -22.51
C TYR A 69 24.43 -19.62 -23.20
N ILE A 70 25.58 -19.73 -22.53
CA ILE A 70 26.89 -19.34 -23.07
C ILE A 70 27.83 -20.51 -22.87
N PHE A 71 28.36 -21.02 -23.97
CA PHE A 71 29.18 -22.23 -23.96
C PHE A 71 30.22 -22.22 -25.08
N GLU A 72 31.20 -23.08 -24.92
CA GLU A 72 32.31 -23.31 -25.84
C GLU A 72 32.07 -24.59 -26.64
N VAL A 73 32.29 -24.52 -27.95
CA VAL A 73 32.14 -25.64 -28.88
C VAL A 73 33.35 -25.67 -29.81
N GLU A 74 33.84 -26.86 -30.12
CA GLU A 74 34.82 -27.08 -31.19
C GLU A 74 34.14 -27.65 -32.42
N ASP A 75 33.83 -26.79 -33.39
CA ASP A 75 33.20 -27.19 -34.66
C ASP A 75 33.63 -26.22 -35.78
N ILE A 76 33.23 -26.52 -37.02
CA ILE A 76 33.43 -25.66 -38.19
C ILE A 76 32.39 -24.54 -38.16
N GLU A 77 32.78 -23.31 -38.51
CA GLU A 77 31.91 -22.13 -38.42
C GLU A 77 30.57 -22.32 -39.17
N ASP A 78 30.61 -22.89 -40.37
CA ASP A 78 29.40 -23.13 -41.18
C ASP A 78 28.45 -24.15 -40.55
N LYS A 79 28.98 -25.19 -39.88
CA LYS A 79 28.17 -26.14 -39.11
C LYS A 79 27.51 -25.49 -37.90
N ILE A 80 28.20 -24.56 -37.24
CA ILE A 80 27.63 -23.80 -36.12
C ILE A 80 26.46 -22.95 -36.61
N LYS A 81 26.62 -22.26 -37.76
CA LYS A 81 25.54 -21.47 -38.37
C LYS A 81 24.33 -22.34 -38.71
N GLU A 82 24.56 -23.50 -39.32
CA GLU A 82 23.50 -24.44 -39.68
C GLU A 82 22.75 -24.95 -38.42
N LYS A 83 23.49 -25.39 -37.39
CA LYS A 83 22.91 -25.82 -36.11
C LYS A 83 22.08 -24.72 -35.44
N LEU A 84 22.54 -23.47 -35.46
CA LEU A 84 21.81 -22.33 -34.89
C LEU A 84 20.54 -21.98 -35.69
N LYS A 85 20.61 -22.05 -37.03
CA LYS A 85 19.43 -21.85 -37.89
C LYS A 85 18.38 -22.94 -37.67
N ASN A 86 18.82 -24.20 -37.56
CA ASN A 86 17.93 -25.33 -37.25
C ASN A 86 17.30 -25.18 -35.87
N LEU A 87 18.09 -24.83 -34.85
CA LEU A 87 17.56 -24.56 -33.50
C LEU A 87 16.51 -23.43 -33.51
N PHE A 88 16.75 -22.35 -34.28
CA PHE A 88 15.79 -21.25 -34.41
C PHE A 88 14.49 -21.75 -35.04
N LYS A 89 14.59 -22.49 -36.16
CA LYS A 89 13.43 -23.06 -36.86
C LYS A 89 12.64 -23.99 -35.95
N ASP A 90 13.30 -24.91 -35.28
CA ASP A 90 12.66 -25.90 -34.41
C ASP A 90 11.91 -25.23 -33.26
N ILE A 91 12.53 -24.26 -32.59
CA ILE A 91 11.88 -23.53 -31.50
C ILE A 91 10.74 -22.66 -32.05
N TYR A 92 10.95 -21.95 -33.15
CA TYR A 92 9.92 -21.09 -33.74
C TYR A 92 8.67 -21.89 -34.12
N LEU A 93 8.85 -23.05 -34.77
CA LEU A 93 7.75 -23.95 -35.15
C LEU A 93 7.10 -24.60 -33.93
N LYS A 94 7.89 -25.17 -33.02
CA LYS A 94 7.41 -25.87 -31.81
C LYS A 94 6.55 -24.99 -30.92
N TYR A 95 6.81 -23.69 -30.92
CA TYR A 95 6.08 -22.71 -30.11
C TYR A 95 5.26 -21.74 -30.97
N SER A 96 4.96 -22.06 -32.22
CA SER A 96 4.05 -21.28 -33.08
C SER A 96 4.40 -19.78 -33.14
N GLY A 97 5.68 -19.46 -33.19
CA GLY A 97 6.22 -18.09 -33.28
C GLY A 97 6.09 -17.22 -32.03
N THR A 98 5.62 -17.77 -30.91
CA THR A 98 5.48 -17.05 -29.63
C THR A 98 6.83 -16.84 -28.91
N LEU A 99 7.74 -17.81 -29.06
CA LEU A 99 9.12 -17.74 -28.58
C LEU A 99 10.08 -17.47 -29.73
N LEU A 100 11.08 -16.64 -29.46
CA LEU A 100 12.17 -16.35 -30.38
C LEU A 100 13.49 -16.54 -29.66
N ILE A 101 14.49 -17.06 -30.35
CA ILE A 101 15.85 -17.09 -29.84
C ILE A 101 16.71 -16.05 -30.56
N ASN A 102 17.58 -15.40 -29.81
CA ASN A 102 18.71 -14.66 -30.35
C ASN A 102 19.99 -15.45 -30.09
N TYR A 103 20.86 -15.48 -31.09
CA TYR A 103 22.14 -16.16 -30.99
C TYR A 103 23.30 -15.35 -31.57
N VAL A 104 24.46 -15.54 -30.97
CA VAL A 104 25.75 -14.97 -31.40
C VAL A 104 26.80 -16.07 -31.34
N TYR A 105 27.77 -16.01 -32.25
CA TYR A 105 28.94 -16.88 -32.22
C TYR A 105 30.17 -16.08 -32.64
N PHE A 106 31.32 -16.38 -32.05
CA PHE A 106 32.61 -15.81 -32.43
C PHE A 106 33.76 -16.70 -31.97
N GLU A 107 34.91 -16.61 -32.64
CA GLU A 107 36.10 -17.37 -32.28
C GLU A 107 36.65 -16.95 -30.89
N LYS A 108 37.06 -17.95 -30.09
CA LYS A 108 37.60 -17.71 -28.75
C LYS A 108 39.05 -17.21 -28.84
N ILE A 109 39.24 -15.89 -28.76
CA ILE A 109 40.55 -15.25 -28.82
C ILE A 109 40.96 -14.71 -27.44
N ASN A 110 41.73 -15.46 -26.65
CA ASN A 110 42.34 -15.02 -25.37
C ASN A 110 41.43 -14.18 -24.43
N LEU A 111 40.13 -14.49 -24.39
CA LEU A 111 39.19 -13.81 -23.51
C LEU A 111 39.00 -14.62 -22.22
N ASN A 112 38.99 -13.92 -21.08
CA ASN A 112 38.55 -14.52 -19.81
C ASN A 112 37.03 -14.75 -19.83
N ASN A 113 36.54 -15.67 -18.99
CA ASN A 113 35.12 -16.03 -18.95
C ASN A 113 34.21 -14.80 -18.75
N LYS A 114 34.61 -13.82 -17.94
CA LYS A 114 33.82 -12.60 -17.71
C LYS A 114 33.71 -11.71 -18.95
N LYS A 115 34.83 -11.43 -19.63
CA LYS A 115 34.83 -10.67 -20.90
C LYS A 115 34.04 -11.42 -21.98
N ILE A 116 34.06 -12.76 -21.97
CA ILE A 116 33.20 -13.56 -22.86
C ILE A 116 31.73 -13.26 -22.56
N ILE A 117 31.30 -13.34 -21.29
CA ILE A 117 29.93 -13.01 -20.88
C ILE A 117 29.54 -11.59 -21.30
N ASP A 118 30.39 -10.59 -21.05
CA ASP A 118 30.10 -9.19 -21.38
C ASP A 118 29.98 -8.97 -22.88
N LYS A 119 30.89 -9.56 -23.67
CA LYS A 119 30.87 -9.47 -25.14
C LYS A 119 29.64 -10.15 -25.74
N VAL A 120 29.27 -11.33 -25.23
CA VAL A 120 28.04 -12.04 -25.62
C VAL A 120 26.81 -11.21 -25.26
N ASN A 121 26.76 -10.63 -24.06
CA ASN A 121 25.65 -9.78 -23.60
C ASN A 121 25.48 -8.53 -24.46
N PHE A 122 26.58 -7.91 -24.85
CA PHE A 122 26.58 -6.77 -25.75
C PHE A 122 26.01 -7.15 -27.12
N TYR A 123 26.54 -8.22 -27.74
CA TYR A 123 26.10 -8.63 -29.07
C TYR A 123 24.66 -9.14 -29.11
N LEU A 124 24.19 -9.88 -28.10
CA LEU A 124 22.81 -10.35 -28.03
C LEU A 124 21.79 -9.20 -27.94
N LYS A 125 22.19 -8.05 -27.37
CA LYS A 125 21.37 -6.84 -27.30
C LYS A 125 21.48 -5.93 -28.53
N SER A 126 22.49 -6.13 -29.37
CA SER A 126 22.75 -5.26 -30.53
C SER A 126 21.67 -5.38 -31.59
N ASN A 127 21.33 -4.25 -32.22
CA ASN A 127 20.37 -4.22 -33.33
C ASN A 127 20.88 -5.00 -34.55
N ASP A 128 22.20 -5.07 -34.74
CA ASP A 128 22.81 -5.78 -35.87
C ASP A 128 22.59 -7.29 -35.76
N THR A 129 22.78 -7.88 -34.58
CA THR A 129 22.46 -9.30 -34.34
C THR A 129 20.99 -9.59 -34.62
N LYS A 130 20.08 -8.71 -34.15
CA LYS A 130 18.63 -8.87 -34.39
C LYS A 130 18.30 -8.82 -35.87
N ARG A 131 18.88 -7.87 -36.62
CA ARG A 131 18.73 -7.78 -38.07
C ARG A 131 19.24 -9.03 -38.77
N ARG A 132 20.44 -9.51 -38.38
CA ARG A 132 21.03 -10.73 -38.95
C ARG A 132 20.10 -11.93 -38.78
N ILE A 133 19.56 -12.15 -37.59
CA ILE A 133 18.64 -13.28 -37.33
C ILE A 133 17.36 -13.18 -38.17
N ILE A 134 16.80 -11.97 -38.32
CA ILE A 134 15.61 -11.76 -39.16
C ILE A 134 15.91 -12.07 -40.62
N VAL A 135 17.08 -11.65 -41.13
CA VAL A 135 17.50 -11.92 -42.52
C VAL A 135 17.76 -13.43 -42.72
N GLU A 136 18.47 -14.07 -41.80
CA GLU A 136 18.82 -15.50 -41.87
C GLU A 136 17.59 -16.43 -41.83
N ASN A 137 16.49 -15.96 -41.20
CA ASN A 137 15.26 -16.73 -40.97
C ASN A 137 14.02 -16.10 -41.63
N ASN A 138 14.20 -15.22 -42.62
CA ASN A 138 13.12 -14.47 -43.27
C ASN A 138 12.02 -15.38 -43.86
N GLU A 139 12.40 -16.50 -44.49
CA GLU A 139 11.49 -17.45 -45.10
C GLU A 139 10.49 -18.03 -44.10
N ILE A 140 10.93 -18.29 -42.87
CA ILE A 140 10.08 -18.84 -41.81
C ILE A 140 9.26 -17.75 -41.13
N LEU A 141 9.85 -16.57 -40.93
CA LEU A 141 9.21 -15.44 -40.24
C LEU A 141 8.10 -14.77 -41.04
N PHE A 142 8.18 -14.81 -42.37
CA PHE A 142 7.26 -14.13 -43.28
C PHE A 142 6.46 -15.10 -44.17
N SER A 143 6.53 -16.41 -43.91
CA SER A 143 5.62 -17.38 -44.52
C SER A 143 4.36 -17.55 -43.68
N PHE A 144 3.24 -17.76 -44.37
CA PHE A 144 2.03 -18.24 -43.73
C PHE A 144 2.27 -19.69 -43.31
N GLN A 145 2.13 -19.96 -42.02
CA GLN A 145 2.17 -21.33 -41.52
C GLN A 145 0.74 -21.85 -41.43
N GLU A 146 0.47 -22.97 -42.09
CA GLU A 146 -0.76 -23.72 -41.85
C GLU A 146 -0.73 -24.21 -40.40
N GLU A 147 -1.85 -24.07 -39.67
CA GLU A 147 -1.97 -24.50 -38.28
C GLU A 147 -1.57 -25.96 -38.14
N VAL A 148 -0.36 -26.20 -37.67
CA VAL A 148 0.02 -27.50 -37.14
C VAL A 148 -0.58 -27.53 -35.74
N ASN A 149 -1.56 -28.39 -35.52
CA ASN A 149 -2.08 -28.71 -34.20
C ASN A 149 -0.95 -29.30 -33.33
N ILE A 150 -0.17 -28.45 -32.67
CA ILE A 150 0.88 -28.89 -31.74
C ILE A 150 0.24 -29.09 -30.37
N LEU A 151 -0.51 -30.19 -30.25
CA LEU A 151 -0.79 -30.82 -28.97
C LEU A 151 0.29 -31.87 -28.72
N ASN A 152 1.14 -31.60 -27.72
CA ASN A 152 1.82 -32.53 -26.81
C ASN A 152 3.25 -32.09 -26.53
N CYS A 153 3.42 -31.18 -25.57
CA CYS A 153 4.62 -31.19 -24.74
C CYS A 153 4.67 -32.54 -24.01
N ASP A 154 5.75 -33.29 -24.21
CA ASP A 154 5.98 -34.63 -23.64
C ASP A 154 5.51 -34.75 -22.18
N LYS A 155 4.68 -35.76 -21.92
CA LYS A 155 4.14 -36.09 -20.59
C LYS A 155 5.19 -36.58 -19.58
N ASN A 156 6.45 -36.67 -19.97
CA ASN A 156 7.53 -37.20 -19.14
C ASN A 156 8.45 -36.08 -18.64
N CYS A 157 7.96 -35.32 -17.66
CA CYS A 157 8.82 -34.49 -16.81
C CYS A 157 9.14 -35.31 -15.54
N ASP A 158 10.43 -35.38 -15.21
CA ASP A 158 11.01 -36.25 -14.17
C ASP A 158 10.31 -36.18 -12.81
N LYS A 159 10.10 -37.37 -12.20
CA LYS A 159 9.33 -37.65 -10.97
C LYS A 159 9.94 -37.13 -9.65
N ASN A 160 10.99 -36.30 -9.68
CA ASN A 160 11.74 -35.92 -8.48
C ASN A 160 11.70 -34.41 -8.19
N PHE A 161 10.52 -33.79 -8.28
CA PHE A 161 10.30 -32.44 -7.75
C PHE A 161 9.38 -32.50 -6.52
N ILE A 162 9.83 -31.90 -5.42
CA ILE A 162 8.97 -31.66 -4.26
C ILE A 162 7.89 -30.68 -4.73
N ASP A 163 6.69 -31.21 -4.91
CA ASP A 163 5.58 -30.49 -5.51
C ASP A 163 4.87 -29.62 -4.47
N TYR A 164 5.30 -28.35 -4.37
CA TYR A 164 4.64 -27.35 -3.55
C TYR A 164 3.32 -26.85 -4.19
N THR A 165 2.80 -27.48 -5.25
CA THR A 165 1.45 -27.17 -5.79
C THR A 165 0.36 -27.30 -4.75
N SER A 166 0.52 -28.16 -3.74
CA SER A 166 -0.42 -28.31 -2.62
C SER A 166 -0.54 -27.08 -1.72
N VAL A 167 0.38 -26.10 -1.85
CA VAL A 167 0.38 -24.84 -1.11
C VAL A 167 -0.36 -23.74 -1.86
N TYR A 168 -0.47 -23.87 -3.18
CA TYR A 168 -1.13 -22.92 -4.05
C TYR A 168 -2.58 -23.33 -4.29
N ILE A 169 -3.39 -22.34 -4.62
CA ILE A 169 -4.73 -22.58 -5.14
C ILE A 169 -4.64 -23.20 -6.54
N LYS A 170 -5.55 -24.11 -6.87
CA LYS A 170 -5.60 -24.74 -8.20
C LYS A 170 -6.31 -23.90 -9.24
N ASN A 171 -7.39 -23.20 -8.86
CA ASN A 171 -8.21 -22.38 -9.76
C ASN A 171 -8.31 -20.92 -9.24
N MET A 172 -8.24 -19.92 -10.11
CA MET A 172 -8.55 -18.53 -9.74
C MET A 172 -9.91 -18.37 -9.04
N ASP A 173 -10.89 -19.21 -9.32
CA ASP A 173 -12.22 -19.11 -8.68
C ASP A 173 -12.18 -19.43 -7.19
N GLU A 174 -11.24 -20.27 -6.75
CA GLU A 174 -11.02 -20.52 -5.33
C GLU A 174 -10.44 -19.28 -4.60
N LEU A 175 -10.01 -18.24 -5.32
CA LEU A 175 -9.63 -16.95 -4.73
C LEU A 175 -10.86 -16.16 -4.24
N ILE A 176 -12.05 -16.48 -4.78
CA ILE A 176 -13.34 -15.93 -4.37
C ILE A 176 -13.90 -16.81 -3.25
N SER A 177 -14.70 -16.23 -2.37
CA SER A 177 -15.46 -16.98 -1.36
C SER A 177 -16.89 -17.20 -1.83
N ASP A 178 -17.39 -18.42 -1.70
CA ASP A 178 -18.75 -18.86 -2.13
C ASP A 178 -19.87 -18.51 -1.13
N ASP A 179 -19.56 -17.84 -0.03
CA ASP A 179 -20.57 -17.49 0.99
C ASP A 179 -21.62 -16.53 0.44
N LYS A 180 -22.82 -16.54 1.04
CA LYS A 180 -24.05 -15.86 0.54
C LYS A 180 -23.92 -14.36 0.20
N GLU A 181 -22.87 -13.68 0.65
CA GLU A 181 -22.57 -12.28 0.30
C GLU A 181 -21.44 -12.09 -0.73
N GLY A 182 -20.64 -13.14 -0.98
CA GLY A 182 -19.53 -13.24 -1.94
C GLY A 182 -18.42 -12.20 -1.77
N THR A 183 -17.25 -12.42 -2.38
CA THR A 183 -16.23 -11.34 -2.52
C THR A 183 -16.58 -10.34 -3.64
N ASN A 184 -17.85 -10.29 -4.08
CA ASN A 184 -18.28 -9.64 -5.32
C ASN A 184 -17.42 -10.02 -6.55
N GLY A 185 -16.80 -11.20 -6.52
CA GLY A 185 -15.87 -11.67 -7.55
C GLY A 185 -14.53 -10.93 -7.59
N LYS A 186 -14.16 -10.14 -6.58
CA LYS A 186 -12.89 -9.40 -6.58
C LYS A 186 -11.72 -10.22 -6.05
N ILE A 187 -10.57 -10.04 -6.69
CA ILE A 187 -9.27 -10.60 -6.35
C ILE A 187 -8.22 -9.49 -6.32
N ALA A 188 -7.08 -9.75 -5.69
CA ALA A 188 -5.92 -8.88 -5.78
C ALA A 188 -4.88 -9.46 -6.73
N ILE A 189 -4.34 -8.60 -7.58
CA ILE A 189 -3.28 -8.91 -8.52
C ILE A 189 -1.99 -8.26 -8.00
N VAL A 190 -0.93 -9.06 -7.87
CA VAL A 190 0.37 -8.63 -7.34
C VAL A 190 1.42 -8.85 -8.41
N LYS A 191 2.17 -7.79 -8.72
CA LYS A 191 3.38 -7.87 -9.55
C LYS A 191 4.55 -7.26 -8.81
N ALA A 192 5.69 -7.92 -8.84
CA ALA A 192 6.90 -7.47 -8.21
C ALA A 192 8.12 -7.62 -9.13
N ASP A 193 9.10 -6.74 -8.90
CA ASP A 193 10.32 -6.67 -9.69
C ASP A 193 11.52 -6.31 -8.81
N ILE A 194 12.63 -7.00 -9.03
CA ILE A 194 13.89 -6.74 -8.32
C ILE A 194 14.63 -5.57 -8.97
N ASN A 195 14.73 -4.47 -8.24
CA ASN A 195 15.32 -3.24 -8.72
C ASN A 195 16.83 -3.38 -8.97
N ASN A 196 17.32 -2.67 -9.99
CA ASN A 196 18.74 -2.49 -10.32
C ASN A 196 19.53 -3.79 -10.57
N MET A 197 18.85 -4.91 -10.88
CA MET A 197 19.49 -6.17 -11.26
C MET A 197 20.56 -5.97 -12.35
N GLY A 198 20.23 -5.25 -13.43
CA GLY A 198 21.16 -4.99 -14.53
C GLY A 198 22.40 -4.18 -14.11
N GLU A 199 22.22 -3.18 -13.25
CA GLU A 199 23.32 -2.35 -12.73
C GLU A 199 24.25 -3.19 -11.83
N ILE A 200 23.67 -3.99 -10.93
CA ILE A 200 24.43 -4.89 -10.04
C ILE A 200 25.26 -5.87 -10.85
N PHE A 201 24.69 -6.53 -11.86
CA PHE A 201 25.42 -7.45 -12.72
C PHE A 201 26.50 -6.76 -13.56
N SER A 202 26.26 -5.52 -14.00
CA SER A 202 27.26 -4.74 -14.75
C SER A 202 28.45 -4.29 -13.89
N GLY A 203 28.23 -4.06 -12.59
CA GLY A 203 29.28 -3.67 -11.64
C GLY A 203 30.18 -4.82 -11.19
N ILE A 204 29.81 -6.08 -11.45
CA ILE A 204 30.64 -7.24 -11.11
C ILE A 204 31.75 -7.39 -12.14
N THR A 205 33.00 -7.37 -11.67
CA THR A 205 34.21 -7.57 -12.50
C THR A 205 34.73 -9.00 -12.48
N ASP A 206 34.41 -9.75 -11.43
CA ASP A 206 34.88 -11.12 -11.20
C ASP A 206 33.87 -12.19 -11.69
N TYR A 207 34.38 -13.25 -12.32
CA TYR A 207 33.56 -14.34 -12.85
C TYR A 207 32.91 -15.18 -11.74
N ASP A 208 33.65 -15.49 -10.67
CA ASP A 208 33.13 -16.36 -9.60
C ASP A 208 32.00 -15.67 -8.85
N THR A 209 32.15 -14.37 -8.60
CA THR A 209 31.12 -13.52 -8.00
C THR A 209 29.87 -13.44 -8.88
N TYR A 210 30.05 -13.27 -10.19
CA TYR A 210 28.95 -13.24 -11.16
C TYR A 210 28.17 -14.56 -11.16
N MET A 211 28.90 -15.69 -11.18
CA MET A 211 28.28 -17.01 -11.23
C MET A 211 27.58 -17.35 -9.91
N LYS A 212 28.20 -17.06 -8.76
CA LYS A 212 27.57 -17.25 -7.43
C LYS A 212 26.27 -16.46 -7.31
N LEU A 213 26.24 -15.20 -7.72
CA LEU A 213 25.01 -14.39 -7.69
C LEU A 213 23.93 -14.98 -8.62
N SER A 214 24.31 -15.35 -9.85
CA SER A 214 23.38 -15.94 -10.82
C SER A 214 22.73 -17.22 -10.28
N LEU A 215 23.52 -18.10 -9.66
CA LEU A 215 23.04 -19.34 -9.05
C LEU A 215 22.14 -19.09 -7.82
N ILE A 216 22.45 -18.08 -6.99
CA ILE A 216 21.59 -17.72 -5.86
C ILE A 216 20.21 -17.29 -6.37
N LEU A 217 20.17 -16.42 -7.38
CA LEU A 217 18.91 -15.92 -7.94
C LEU A 217 18.10 -17.02 -8.62
N GLU A 218 18.75 -17.87 -9.43
CA GLU A 218 18.10 -18.99 -10.11
C GLU A 218 17.46 -19.98 -9.13
N ASN A 219 18.10 -20.22 -7.98
CA ASN A 219 17.55 -21.12 -6.97
C ASN A 219 16.40 -20.50 -6.15
N LYS A 220 16.44 -19.18 -5.94
CA LYS A 220 15.54 -18.46 -5.02
C LYS A 220 14.32 -17.86 -5.70
N ILE A 221 14.43 -17.45 -6.97
CA ILE A 221 13.34 -16.84 -7.72
C ILE A 221 12.64 -17.91 -8.55
N THR A 222 11.98 -18.82 -7.84
CA THR A 222 11.24 -19.94 -8.44
C THR A 222 9.90 -20.12 -7.76
N VAL A 223 8.94 -20.70 -8.49
CA VAL A 223 7.62 -21.08 -7.95
C VAL A 223 7.78 -22.00 -6.72
N ASN A 224 8.75 -22.91 -6.75
CA ASN A 224 9.01 -23.84 -5.66
C ASN A 224 9.55 -23.15 -4.41
N TYR A 225 10.50 -22.21 -4.57
CA TYR A 225 11.04 -21.48 -3.42
C TYR A 225 9.98 -20.57 -2.79
N LEU A 226 9.18 -19.88 -3.61
CA LEU A 226 8.06 -19.09 -3.12
C LEU A 226 7.06 -19.99 -2.35
N GLY A 227 6.76 -21.18 -2.88
CA GLY A 227 5.87 -22.16 -2.24
C GLY A 227 6.41 -22.63 -0.88
N LYS A 228 7.73 -22.82 -0.77
CA LYS A 228 8.41 -23.10 0.50
C LYS A 228 8.25 -21.96 1.50
N LEU A 229 8.37 -20.70 1.08
CA LEU A 229 8.14 -19.55 1.98
C LEU A 229 6.68 -19.45 2.42
N ILE A 230 5.74 -19.66 1.51
CA ILE A 230 4.31 -19.67 1.82
C ILE A 230 3.97 -20.79 2.81
N SER A 231 4.53 -21.99 2.64
CA SER A 231 4.26 -23.13 3.55
C SER A 231 4.63 -22.87 5.01
N LYS A 232 5.58 -21.96 5.27
CA LYS A 232 5.95 -21.52 6.63
C LYS A 232 4.90 -20.58 7.23
N ASN A 233 4.07 -19.94 6.40
CA ASN A 233 3.01 -19.03 6.83
C ASN A 233 1.63 -19.66 6.56
N LYS A 234 1.07 -20.30 7.60
CA LYS A 234 -0.25 -20.96 7.52
C LYS A 234 -1.39 -20.05 7.03
N ASN A 235 -1.25 -18.72 7.18
CA ASN A 235 -2.28 -17.77 6.73
C ASN A 235 -2.31 -17.58 5.22
N LEU A 236 -1.30 -18.04 4.47
CA LEU A 236 -1.19 -17.86 3.01
C LEU A 236 -1.36 -19.15 2.20
N THR A 237 -1.29 -20.31 2.86
CA THR A 237 -1.56 -21.59 2.21
C THR A 237 -2.95 -21.57 1.59
N ASN A 238 -3.05 -22.03 0.34
CA ASN A 238 -4.29 -22.06 -0.45
C ASN A 238 -4.96 -20.68 -0.59
N LYS A 239 -4.17 -19.62 -0.76
CA LYS A 239 -4.65 -18.25 -1.00
C LYS A 239 -3.97 -17.52 -2.17
N ILE A 240 -3.00 -18.14 -2.81
CA ILE A 240 -2.19 -17.55 -3.90
C ILE A 240 -2.29 -18.44 -5.14
N PHE A 241 -2.45 -17.82 -6.30
CA PHE A 241 -2.37 -18.43 -7.62
C PHE A 241 -1.22 -17.79 -8.42
N PRO A 242 -0.08 -18.49 -8.61
CA PRO A 242 1.05 -17.97 -9.37
C PRO A 242 0.73 -17.86 -10.86
N LEU A 243 1.02 -16.72 -11.46
CA LEU A 243 0.84 -16.46 -12.90
C LEU A 243 2.16 -16.55 -13.66
N TYR A 244 3.23 -15.98 -13.10
CA TYR A 244 4.56 -15.99 -13.69
C TYR A 244 5.63 -15.69 -12.63
N ILE A 245 6.68 -16.50 -12.55
CA ILE A 245 7.82 -16.28 -11.63
C ILE A 245 9.09 -16.72 -12.34
N ALA A 246 9.82 -15.76 -12.92
CA ALA A 246 11.12 -16.02 -13.51
C ALA A 246 11.93 -14.73 -13.72
N GLY A 247 13.25 -14.83 -13.57
CA GLY A 247 14.15 -13.69 -13.69
C GLY A 247 14.03 -12.75 -12.50
N ASP A 248 13.81 -11.47 -12.76
CA ASP A 248 13.50 -10.42 -11.78
C ASP A 248 12.01 -10.24 -11.50
N ASP A 249 11.15 -10.79 -12.36
CA ASP A 249 9.70 -10.56 -12.35
C ASP A 249 8.93 -11.67 -11.60
N ILE A 250 8.03 -11.26 -10.70
CA ILE A 250 7.14 -12.13 -9.93
C ILE A 250 5.71 -11.62 -10.10
N PHE A 251 4.78 -12.49 -10.49
CA PHE A 251 3.40 -12.12 -10.81
C PHE A 251 2.43 -13.22 -10.35
N PHE A 252 1.44 -12.85 -9.55
CA PHE A 252 0.45 -13.78 -9.00
C PHE A 252 -0.85 -13.07 -8.63
N ALA A 253 -1.92 -13.85 -8.49
CA ALA A 253 -3.18 -13.42 -7.90
C ALA A 253 -3.29 -13.95 -6.46
N VAL A 254 -3.99 -13.23 -5.60
CA VAL A 254 -4.12 -13.55 -4.16
C VAL A 254 -5.49 -13.14 -3.63
N LYS A 255 -5.99 -13.87 -2.61
CA LYS A 255 -7.18 -13.44 -1.85
C LYS A 255 -6.93 -12.08 -1.19
N ILE A 256 -7.95 -11.22 -1.17
CA ILE A 256 -7.82 -9.83 -0.69
C ILE A 256 -7.33 -9.75 0.76
N GLU A 257 -7.86 -10.57 1.66
CA GLU A 257 -7.39 -10.71 3.06
C GLU A 257 -5.89 -11.04 3.20
N SER A 258 -5.30 -11.67 2.18
CA SER A 258 -3.96 -12.24 2.22
C SER A 258 -2.92 -11.39 1.51
N VAL A 259 -3.34 -10.26 0.92
CA VAL A 259 -2.47 -9.33 0.18
C VAL A 259 -1.30 -8.87 1.03
N LEU A 260 -1.56 -8.38 2.25
CA LEU A 260 -0.51 -7.82 3.09
C LEU A 260 0.52 -8.87 3.52
N ASP A 261 0.07 -10.10 3.79
CA ASP A 261 0.95 -11.22 4.11
C ASP A 261 1.77 -11.66 2.89
N SER A 262 1.20 -11.63 1.69
CA SER A 262 1.90 -11.99 0.46
C SER A 262 3.06 -11.03 0.15
N ILE A 263 2.87 -9.72 0.40
CA ILE A 263 3.93 -8.70 0.26
C ILE A 263 5.08 -8.96 1.26
N LEU A 264 4.77 -9.40 2.49
CA LEU A 264 5.80 -9.77 3.45
C LEU A 264 6.61 -11.00 3.03
N ILE A 265 5.99 -11.97 2.36
CA ILE A 265 6.71 -13.11 1.80
C ILE A 265 7.71 -12.65 0.73
N LEU A 266 7.33 -11.68 -0.12
CA LEU A 266 8.24 -11.10 -1.11
C LEU A 266 9.42 -10.36 -0.46
N ARG A 267 9.19 -9.65 0.65
CA ARG A 267 10.27 -9.07 1.46
C ARG A 267 11.19 -10.16 2.01
N ASN A 268 10.63 -11.19 2.63
CA ASN A 268 11.40 -12.30 3.21
C ASN A 268 12.23 -13.03 2.15
N LEU A 269 11.70 -13.17 0.93
CA LEU A 269 12.44 -13.71 -0.22
C LEU A 269 13.70 -12.89 -0.51
N ILE A 270 13.60 -11.57 -0.48
CA ILE A 270 14.73 -10.66 -0.73
C ILE A 270 15.69 -10.61 0.45
N ASP A 271 15.19 -10.65 1.68
CA ASP A 271 16.01 -10.75 2.89
C ASP A 271 16.84 -12.06 2.85
N ASP A 272 16.21 -13.20 2.53
CA ASP A 272 16.90 -14.49 2.37
C ASP A 272 17.97 -14.46 1.27
N ILE A 273 17.68 -13.82 0.13
CA ILE A 273 18.66 -13.67 -0.96
C ILE A 273 19.83 -12.77 -0.51
N ASN A 274 19.53 -11.63 0.10
CA ASN A 274 20.54 -10.69 0.60
C ASN A 274 21.43 -11.33 1.67
N ASP A 275 20.87 -12.16 2.54
CA ASP A 275 21.62 -12.91 3.54
C ASP A 275 22.54 -13.96 2.90
N GLU A 276 22.10 -14.65 1.85
CA GLU A 276 22.97 -15.56 1.10
C GLU A 276 24.09 -14.82 0.37
N ILE A 277 23.80 -13.66 -0.25
CA ILE A 277 24.81 -12.79 -0.85
C ILE A 277 25.84 -12.37 0.20
N ASN A 278 25.38 -11.97 1.38
CA ASN A 278 26.29 -11.56 2.46
C ASN A 278 27.16 -12.73 2.94
N LYS A 279 26.61 -13.93 3.07
CA LYS A 279 27.32 -15.12 3.56
C LYS A 279 28.27 -15.75 2.54
N LYS A 280 27.92 -15.75 1.25
CA LYS A 280 28.67 -16.48 0.19
C LYS A 280 29.56 -15.58 -0.66
N ILE A 281 29.34 -14.26 -0.63
CA ILE A 281 30.05 -13.29 -1.46
C ILE A 281 30.72 -12.24 -0.57
N ASN A 282 29.95 -11.44 0.18
CA ASN A 282 30.50 -10.27 0.88
C ASN A 282 31.32 -10.60 2.16
N SER A 283 31.15 -11.79 2.74
CA SER A 283 31.92 -12.26 3.90
C SER A 283 33.37 -12.64 3.55
N LEU A 284 33.64 -12.90 2.26
CA LEU A 284 34.95 -13.28 1.75
C LEU A 284 35.83 -12.05 1.42
N SER A 285 35.25 -10.85 1.46
CA SER A 285 35.91 -9.59 1.14
C SER A 285 36.09 -8.70 2.38
N ASN A 286 37.34 -8.39 2.73
CA ASN A 286 37.67 -7.47 3.84
C ASN A 286 37.41 -5.99 3.49
N ASP A 287 37.32 -5.66 2.20
CA ASP A 287 37.03 -4.29 1.72
C ASP A 287 35.53 -3.99 1.69
N LYS A 288 35.14 -2.80 2.18
CA LYS A 288 33.74 -2.32 2.12
C LYS A 288 33.31 -1.93 0.69
N SER A 289 34.26 -1.56 -0.17
CA SER A 289 34.01 -1.10 -1.55
C SER A 289 33.74 -2.23 -2.55
N SER A 290 34.12 -3.47 -2.23
CA SER A 290 33.90 -4.66 -3.06
C SER A 290 32.63 -5.44 -2.69
N LYS A 291 31.89 -4.99 -1.66
CA LYS A 291 30.64 -5.62 -1.25
C LYS A 291 29.54 -5.33 -2.26
N LEU A 292 28.86 -6.39 -2.68
CA LEU A 292 27.69 -6.29 -3.52
C LEU A 292 26.60 -5.51 -2.79
N ASN A 293 25.97 -4.57 -3.50
CA ASN A 293 24.81 -3.84 -2.99
C ASN A 293 23.66 -4.82 -2.69
N LYS A 294 22.89 -4.52 -1.64
CA LYS A 294 21.69 -5.28 -1.31
C LYS A 294 20.65 -5.11 -2.41
N LEU A 295 19.98 -6.20 -2.74
CA LEU A 295 18.82 -6.21 -3.63
C LEU A 295 17.63 -5.55 -2.94
N VAL A 296 16.83 -4.88 -3.76
CA VAL A 296 15.63 -4.14 -3.37
C VAL A 296 14.50 -4.61 -4.29
N ILE A 297 13.30 -4.78 -3.77
CA ILE A 297 12.13 -5.18 -4.55
C ILE A 297 11.07 -4.08 -4.55
N SER A 298 10.44 -3.90 -5.70
CA SER A 298 9.25 -3.06 -5.84
C SER A 298 8.03 -3.95 -6.07
N VAL A 299 6.92 -3.65 -5.42
CA VAL A 299 5.67 -4.43 -5.51
C VAL A 299 4.51 -3.51 -5.86
N GLY A 300 3.81 -3.80 -6.94
CA GLY A 300 2.52 -3.18 -7.30
C GLY A 300 1.37 -4.12 -6.97
N VAL A 301 0.28 -3.57 -6.45
CA VAL A 301 -0.95 -4.31 -6.13
C VAL A 301 -2.17 -3.54 -6.59
N GLU A 302 -3.04 -4.25 -7.32
CA GLU A 302 -4.32 -3.71 -7.82
C GLU A 302 -5.47 -4.68 -7.53
N PHE A 303 -6.68 -4.15 -7.34
CA PHE A 303 -7.88 -4.94 -7.04
C PHE A 303 -8.84 -4.93 -8.23
N THR A 304 -9.23 -6.12 -8.68
CA THR A 304 -10.05 -6.27 -9.89
C THR A 304 -11.01 -7.44 -9.75
N ASN A 305 -12.03 -7.48 -10.61
CA ASN A 305 -12.87 -8.65 -10.76
C ASN A 305 -12.06 -9.82 -11.35
N ASN A 306 -12.41 -11.04 -10.94
CA ASN A 306 -11.92 -12.28 -11.51
C ASN A 306 -12.38 -12.45 -12.97
N HIS A 307 -11.82 -13.43 -13.68
CA HIS A 307 -12.05 -13.74 -15.09
C HIS A 307 -11.76 -12.62 -16.09
N GLN A 308 -10.99 -11.58 -15.72
CA GLN A 308 -10.41 -10.71 -16.75
C GLN A 308 -9.24 -11.43 -17.43
N THR A 309 -8.90 -10.98 -18.64
CA THR A 309 -7.75 -11.51 -19.39
C THR A 309 -6.45 -11.26 -18.62
N ILE A 310 -5.45 -12.11 -18.82
CA ILE A 310 -4.17 -11.93 -18.10
C ILE A 310 -3.47 -10.66 -18.56
N ARG A 311 -3.65 -10.30 -19.84
CA ARG A 311 -3.24 -9.00 -20.37
C ARG A 311 -3.83 -7.84 -19.55
N TYR A 312 -5.12 -7.88 -19.24
CA TYR A 312 -5.76 -6.85 -18.43
C TYR A 312 -5.13 -6.78 -17.04
N TYR A 313 -4.98 -7.92 -16.35
CA TYR A 313 -4.33 -7.98 -15.03
C TYR A 313 -2.91 -7.39 -15.02
N ARG A 314 -2.14 -7.66 -16.07
CA ARG A 314 -0.81 -7.10 -16.24
C ARG A 314 -0.85 -5.58 -16.42
N GLU A 315 -1.68 -5.08 -17.33
CA GLU A 315 -1.74 -3.65 -17.66
C GLU A 315 -2.14 -2.79 -16.46
N ILE A 316 -3.09 -3.26 -15.64
CA ILE A 316 -3.54 -2.51 -14.45
C ILE A 316 -2.46 -2.45 -13.36
N VAL A 317 -1.81 -3.59 -13.07
CA VAL A 317 -0.83 -3.67 -11.97
C VAL A 317 0.52 -3.05 -12.35
N GLU A 318 0.84 -2.93 -13.65
CA GLU A 318 2.08 -2.32 -14.13
C GLU A 318 2.18 -0.84 -13.71
N ARG A 319 1.05 -0.13 -13.64
CA ARG A 319 1.01 1.27 -13.19
C ARG A 319 1.41 1.38 -11.73
N GLU A 320 0.90 0.49 -10.88
CA GLU A 320 1.24 0.41 -9.47
C GLU A 320 2.71 0.01 -9.29
N LEU A 321 3.20 -0.96 -10.07
CA LEU A 321 4.62 -1.35 -10.03
C LEU A 321 5.54 -0.18 -10.45
N TYR A 322 5.18 0.57 -11.49
CA TYR A 322 5.92 1.76 -11.91
C TYR A 322 5.98 2.80 -10.79
N ASN A 323 4.85 3.08 -10.14
CA ASN A 323 4.78 3.99 -8.99
C ASN A 323 5.70 3.50 -7.85
N ALA A 324 5.67 2.20 -7.54
CA ALA A 324 6.51 1.59 -6.52
C ALA A 324 8.00 1.76 -6.84
N LYS A 325 8.42 1.50 -8.09
CA LYS A 325 9.82 1.68 -8.54
C LYS A 325 10.26 3.14 -8.44
N LYS A 326 9.44 4.06 -8.97
CA LYS A 326 9.74 5.51 -8.96
C LYS A 326 9.94 5.99 -7.53
N PHE A 327 8.99 5.68 -6.67
CA PHE A 327 9.02 6.09 -5.27
C PHE A 327 10.24 5.48 -4.57
N THR A 328 10.50 4.17 -4.73
CA THR A 328 11.70 3.51 -4.16
C THR A 328 13.00 4.19 -4.54
N LYS A 329 13.14 4.59 -5.81
CA LYS A 329 14.31 5.32 -6.29
C LYS A 329 14.45 6.68 -5.62
N GLU A 330 13.35 7.42 -5.46
CA GLU A 330 13.33 8.72 -4.78
C GLU A 330 13.75 8.62 -3.30
N LYS A 331 13.28 7.62 -2.54
CA LYS A 331 13.72 7.44 -1.14
C LYS A 331 15.16 6.99 -1.01
N ASN A 332 15.59 6.03 -1.84
CA ASN A 332 16.97 5.55 -1.83
C ASN A 332 18.00 6.63 -2.21
N SER A 333 17.57 7.68 -2.92
CA SER A 333 18.41 8.85 -3.22
C SER A 333 18.64 9.79 -2.03
N LYS A 334 17.80 9.73 -0.99
CA LYS A 334 17.81 10.65 0.18
C LYS A 334 18.46 10.04 1.42
N GLU A 335 19.50 9.22 1.24
CA GLU A 335 20.24 8.46 2.28
C GLU A 335 19.47 7.30 2.96
N ILE A 336 18.16 7.15 2.71
CA ILE A 336 17.33 6.10 3.34
C ILE A 336 17.31 4.85 2.48
N LYS A 337 17.92 3.75 2.95
CA LYS A 337 17.93 2.47 2.20
C LYS A 337 16.68 1.63 2.51
N ALA A 338 15.71 1.64 1.59
CA ALA A 338 14.56 0.75 1.61
C ALA A 338 14.88 -0.60 0.94
N ILE A 339 14.34 -1.70 1.49
CA ILE A 339 14.43 -3.06 0.91
C ILE A 339 13.21 -3.35 0.04
N LEU A 340 12.04 -2.86 0.46
CA LEU A 340 10.77 -3.06 -0.20
C LEU A 340 10.13 -1.70 -0.43
N GLY A 341 9.71 -1.41 -1.65
CA GLY A 341 8.74 -0.35 -1.93
C GLY A 341 7.46 -0.94 -2.50
N THR A 342 6.32 -0.45 -2.04
CA THR A 342 5.01 -1.01 -2.40
C THR A 342 4.07 0.10 -2.83
N SER A 343 3.30 -0.15 -3.90
CA SER A 343 2.14 0.65 -4.31
C SER A 343 0.89 -0.24 -4.24
N ILE A 344 -0.13 0.19 -3.51
CA ILE A 344 -1.40 -0.53 -3.37
C ILE A 344 -2.54 0.43 -3.67
N ALA A 345 -3.17 0.28 -4.83
CA ALA A 345 -4.28 1.13 -5.29
C ALA A 345 -3.98 2.63 -5.10
N GLY A 346 -2.78 3.07 -5.52
CA GLY A 346 -2.30 4.45 -5.42
C GLY A 346 -1.74 4.86 -4.05
N ASN A 347 -1.70 3.97 -3.06
CA ASN A 347 -1.08 4.22 -1.76
C ASN A 347 0.34 3.66 -1.70
N MET A 348 1.29 4.48 -1.28
CA MET A 348 2.71 4.14 -1.30
C MET A 348 3.27 3.80 0.08
N PHE A 349 4.05 2.72 0.17
CA PHE A 349 4.64 2.22 1.42
C PHE A 349 6.10 1.73 1.24
N TYR A 350 6.83 1.60 2.35
CA TYR A 350 8.18 1.05 2.41
C TYR A 350 8.41 0.05 3.53
N SER A 351 9.37 -0.85 3.32
CA SER A 351 10.13 -1.45 4.42
C SER A 351 11.57 -0.96 4.41
N TYR A 352 12.01 -0.47 5.55
CA TYR A 352 13.39 -0.05 5.79
C TYR A 352 14.28 -1.22 6.24
N LEU A 353 15.59 -1.05 6.05
CA LEU A 353 16.64 -1.93 6.57
C LEU A 353 16.77 -1.88 8.09
N GLU A 354 16.61 -0.69 8.68
CA GLU A 354 16.82 -0.45 10.11
C GLU A 354 15.48 -0.45 10.86
N GLU A 355 15.37 -1.26 11.91
CA GLU A 355 14.19 -1.33 12.80
C GLU A 355 13.89 0.02 13.48
N GLN A 356 14.90 0.87 13.66
CA GLN A 356 14.74 2.19 14.28
C GLN A 356 13.78 3.11 13.50
N ARG A 357 13.52 2.82 12.21
CA ARG A 357 12.66 3.64 11.33
C ARG A 357 11.22 3.13 11.19
N ILE A 358 10.81 2.14 12.00
CA ILE A 358 9.41 1.64 12.07
C ILE A 358 8.40 2.77 12.34
N ARG A 359 8.85 3.90 12.91
CA ARG A 359 7.99 5.04 13.28
C ARG A 359 7.53 5.90 12.09
N GLU A 360 8.14 5.81 10.90
CA GLU A 360 7.74 6.60 9.73
C GLU A 360 6.29 6.29 9.29
N LYS A 361 5.59 7.28 8.73
CA LYS A 361 4.17 7.17 8.36
C LYS A 361 3.92 6.24 7.16
N ASP A 362 4.91 6.08 6.30
CA ASP A 362 4.88 5.26 5.08
C ASP A 362 5.43 3.83 5.31
N CYS A 363 5.71 3.45 6.55
CA CYS A 363 6.18 2.10 6.88
C CYS A 363 5.07 1.04 6.64
N PHE A 364 5.37 0.04 5.82
CA PHE A 364 4.46 -1.05 5.45
C PHE A 364 4.07 -1.92 6.65
N PHE A 365 5.04 -2.28 7.51
CA PHE A 365 4.76 -3.06 8.72
C PHE A 365 3.79 -2.34 9.65
N LYS A 366 4.00 -1.04 9.83
CA LYS A 366 3.11 -0.20 10.63
C LYS A 366 1.71 -0.21 10.03
N PHE A 367 1.57 -0.01 8.72
CA PHE A 367 0.27 -0.06 8.05
C PHE A 367 -0.42 -1.41 8.22
N LYS A 368 0.31 -2.54 8.10
CA LYS A 368 -0.27 -3.86 8.36
C LYS A 368 -0.79 -3.99 9.78
N THR A 369 -0.03 -3.55 10.79
CA THR A 369 -0.48 -3.55 12.18
C THR A 369 -1.72 -2.67 12.38
N GLU A 370 -1.73 -1.48 11.79
CA GLU A 370 -2.89 -0.56 11.82
C GLU A 370 -4.15 -1.24 11.26
N ILE A 371 -4.05 -1.98 10.15
CA ILE A 371 -5.19 -2.71 9.57
C ILE A 371 -5.70 -3.79 10.53
N LEU A 372 -4.81 -4.58 11.15
CA LEU A 372 -5.21 -5.62 12.10
C LEU A 372 -5.91 -5.03 13.34
N GLU A 373 -5.41 -3.91 13.85
CA GLU A 373 -6.05 -3.17 14.95
C GLU A 373 -7.44 -2.66 14.54
N LEU A 374 -7.58 -2.11 13.33
CA LEU A 374 -8.87 -1.64 12.81
C LEU A 374 -9.87 -2.79 12.64
N ILE A 375 -9.43 -3.98 12.21
CA ILE A 375 -10.28 -5.18 12.15
C ILE A 375 -10.73 -5.58 13.55
N GLN A 376 -9.83 -5.56 14.53
CA GLN A 376 -10.17 -5.91 15.91
C GLN A 376 -11.17 -4.92 16.53
N LEU A 377 -10.97 -3.61 16.34
CA LEU A 377 -11.91 -2.58 16.79
C LEU A 377 -13.29 -2.74 16.16
N LYS A 378 -13.35 -3.19 14.91
CA LYS A 378 -14.59 -3.49 14.22
C LYS A 378 -15.29 -4.71 14.81
N ASN A 379 -14.56 -5.80 15.06
CA ASN A 379 -15.08 -7.01 15.70
C ASN A 379 -15.60 -6.74 17.13
N GLU A 380 -15.04 -5.75 17.81
CA GLU A 380 -15.50 -5.27 19.12
C GLU A 380 -16.64 -4.25 19.03
N ASN A 381 -17.22 -4.03 17.84
CA ASN A 381 -18.31 -3.10 17.56
C ASN A 381 -18.01 -1.63 17.94
N ILE A 382 -16.74 -1.21 17.91
CA ILE A 382 -16.34 0.18 18.19
C ILE A 382 -16.74 1.11 17.03
N TYR A 383 -16.73 0.60 15.79
CA TYR A 383 -17.21 1.31 14.61
C TYR A 383 -17.77 0.33 13.58
N THR A 384 -18.47 0.86 12.58
CA THR A 384 -19.10 0.08 11.50
C THR A 384 -18.56 0.47 10.12
N ASN A 385 -18.73 -0.40 9.12
CA ASN A 385 -18.43 -0.06 7.72
C ASN A 385 -19.21 1.18 7.26
N THR A 386 -20.46 1.33 7.73
CA THR A 386 -21.31 2.49 7.44
C THR A 386 -20.68 3.80 7.91
N PHE A 387 -19.97 3.80 9.05
CA PHE A 387 -19.24 4.98 9.51
C PHE A 387 -18.14 5.38 8.51
N ILE A 388 -17.29 4.44 8.09
CA ILE A 388 -16.21 4.73 7.12
C ILE A 388 -16.79 5.12 5.76
N HIS A 389 -17.87 4.47 5.31
CA HIS A 389 -18.53 4.80 4.05
C HIS A 389 -19.10 6.22 4.06
N ASN A 390 -19.85 6.60 5.09
CA ASN A 390 -20.41 7.94 5.23
C ASN A 390 -19.31 8.99 5.37
N PHE A 391 -18.24 8.65 6.09
CA PHE A 391 -17.07 9.50 6.24
C PHE A 391 -16.38 9.75 4.89
N LEU A 392 -16.11 8.69 4.12
CA LEU A 392 -15.53 8.78 2.79
C LEU A 392 -16.43 9.59 1.84
N TYR A 393 -17.72 9.25 1.77
CA TYR A 393 -18.69 9.93 0.92
C TYR A 393 -18.76 11.45 1.21
N ALA A 394 -18.77 11.83 2.48
CA ALA A 394 -18.79 13.25 2.85
C ALA A 394 -17.51 14.00 2.44
N LEU A 395 -16.36 13.32 2.44
CA LEU A 395 -15.08 13.90 2.03
C LEU A 395 -14.92 13.98 0.51
N GLU A 396 -15.38 12.98 -0.24
CA GLU A 396 -15.26 12.92 -1.70
C GLU A 396 -16.15 13.96 -2.42
N ASN A 397 -17.29 14.31 -1.82
CA ASN A 397 -18.19 15.33 -2.35
C ASN A 397 -17.64 16.76 -2.25
N ILE A 398 -16.44 16.94 -1.70
CA ILE A 398 -15.80 18.25 -1.56
C ILE A 398 -14.69 18.34 -2.62
N ASP A 399 -14.85 19.26 -3.56
CA ASP A 399 -13.82 19.47 -4.58
C ASP A 399 -12.62 20.25 -4.01
N ILE A 400 -11.48 19.56 -3.91
CA ILE A 400 -10.20 20.11 -3.42
C ILE A 400 -9.16 20.18 -4.55
N SER A 401 -9.54 19.90 -5.80
CA SER A 401 -8.63 19.92 -6.95
C SER A 401 -8.08 21.32 -7.22
N ASN A 402 -8.89 22.36 -6.97
CA ASN A 402 -8.51 23.75 -7.05
C ASN A 402 -7.86 24.24 -5.75
N LYS A 403 -6.52 24.23 -5.72
CA LYS A 403 -5.68 24.64 -4.56
C LYS A 403 -5.95 26.06 -4.03
N ASN A 404 -6.58 26.91 -4.83
CA ASN A 404 -6.86 28.32 -4.51
C ASN A 404 -8.19 28.55 -3.78
N ASN A 405 -9.01 27.50 -3.59
CA ASN A 405 -10.29 27.65 -2.89
C ASN A 405 -10.14 27.32 -1.39
N GLU A 406 -9.76 28.32 -0.60
CA GLU A 406 -9.60 28.17 0.86
C GLU A 406 -10.88 27.73 1.56
N ASP A 407 -12.06 28.11 1.05
CA ASP A 407 -13.33 27.76 1.66
C ASP A 407 -13.68 26.28 1.49
N ASN A 408 -13.36 25.67 0.34
CA ASN A 408 -13.49 24.22 0.17
C ASN A 408 -12.54 23.45 1.10
N ILE A 409 -11.34 23.98 1.34
CA ILE A 409 -10.39 23.39 2.28
C ILE A 409 -10.92 23.50 3.72
N LYS A 410 -11.44 24.66 4.11
CA LYS A 410 -12.11 24.83 5.42
C LYS A 410 -13.27 23.85 5.56
N LYS A 411 -14.13 23.74 4.53
CA LYS A 411 -15.26 22.80 4.50
C LYS A 411 -14.78 21.36 4.67
N PHE A 412 -13.72 20.96 3.96
CA PHE A 412 -13.11 19.64 4.09
C PHE A 412 -12.66 19.35 5.52
N VAL A 413 -11.88 20.26 6.12
CA VAL A 413 -11.39 20.07 7.50
C VAL A 413 -12.55 20.07 8.50
N ASN A 414 -13.56 20.91 8.33
CA ASN A 414 -14.74 20.94 9.20
C ASN A 414 -15.55 19.64 9.13
N THR A 415 -15.80 19.13 7.92
CA THR A 415 -16.42 17.81 7.69
C THR A 415 -15.58 16.72 8.34
N PHE A 416 -14.27 16.79 8.17
CA PHE A 416 -13.34 15.83 8.77
C PHE A 416 -13.44 15.80 10.30
N LEU A 417 -13.36 16.98 10.94
CA LEU A 417 -13.52 17.14 12.39
C LEU A 417 -14.92 16.72 12.87
N TYR A 418 -15.97 16.93 12.07
CA TYR A 418 -17.33 16.48 12.42
C TYR A 418 -17.40 14.97 12.63
N PHE A 419 -16.82 14.17 11.72
CA PHE A 419 -16.78 12.71 11.85
C PHE A 419 -15.83 12.23 12.95
N LEU A 420 -14.76 12.97 13.21
CA LEU A 420 -13.77 12.64 14.25
C LEU A 420 -14.07 13.22 15.63
N CYS A 421 -15.20 13.91 15.82
CA CYS A 421 -15.63 14.37 17.14
C CYS A 421 -15.97 13.16 18.01
N PRO A 422 -15.29 12.91 19.14
CA PRO A 422 -15.60 11.79 20.04
C PRO A 422 -17.05 11.86 20.57
N ASP A 423 -17.69 10.71 20.81
CA ASP A 423 -19.00 10.64 21.46
C ASP A 423 -18.97 9.89 22.79
N ILE A 424 -18.51 10.61 23.82
CA ILE A 424 -18.30 10.07 25.16
C ILE A 424 -19.62 9.89 25.93
N ARG A 425 -20.70 10.57 25.52
CA ARG A 425 -22.00 10.54 26.22
C ARG A 425 -22.65 9.17 26.26
N ASN A 426 -22.42 8.36 25.23
CA ASN A 426 -23.13 7.10 25.01
C ASN A 426 -22.22 5.87 25.13
N ALA A 427 -20.94 6.07 25.44
CA ALA A 427 -19.94 5.01 25.47
C ALA A 427 -19.66 4.54 26.91
N GLU A 428 -19.63 3.22 27.11
CA GLU A 428 -19.13 2.63 28.36
C GLU A 428 -17.69 3.08 28.62
N SER A 429 -17.28 3.18 29.89
CA SER A 429 -15.95 3.68 30.28
C SER A 429 -14.79 2.91 29.63
N LYS A 430 -14.98 1.63 29.29
CA LYS A 430 -14.01 0.77 28.61
C LYS A 430 -13.95 0.95 27.08
N VAL A 431 -14.97 1.57 26.48
CA VAL A 431 -15.10 1.81 25.03
C VAL A 431 -14.46 3.15 24.62
N ILE A 432 -14.58 4.17 25.48
CA ILE A 432 -13.99 5.51 25.27
C ILE A 432 -12.51 5.48 24.82
N PRO A 433 -11.60 4.70 25.45
CA PRO A 433 -10.20 4.60 25.02
C PRO A 433 -10.05 4.18 23.55
N LYS A 434 -10.83 3.18 23.14
CA LYS A 434 -10.78 2.56 21.83
C LYS A 434 -11.35 3.49 20.75
N GLU A 435 -12.42 4.19 21.07
CA GLU A 435 -12.99 5.21 20.19
C GLU A 435 -12.03 6.39 19.98
N LEU A 436 -11.40 6.88 21.06
CA LEU A 436 -10.39 7.94 20.97
C LEU A 436 -9.17 7.49 20.17
N TYR A 437 -8.74 6.24 20.34
CA TYR A 437 -7.66 5.66 19.55
C TYR A 437 -8.01 5.66 18.05
N LEU A 438 -9.18 5.14 17.68
CA LEU A 438 -9.69 5.09 16.31
C LEU A 438 -9.75 6.49 15.67
N LYS A 439 -10.35 7.46 16.37
CA LYS A 439 -10.51 8.81 15.82
C LYS A 439 -9.16 9.54 15.73
N ASN A 440 -8.26 9.31 16.67
CA ASN A 440 -6.88 9.83 16.61
C ASN A 440 -6.07 9.21 15.48
N TYR A 441 -6.29 7.93 15.16
CA TYR A 441 -5.69 7.27 14.01
C TYR A 441 -6.01 8.02 12.71
N PHE A 442 -7.30 8.24 12.44
CA PHE A 442 -7.73 9.01 11.27
C PHE A 442 -7.21 10.45 11.32
N MET A 443 -7.22 11.11 12.49
CA MET A 443 -6.71 12.47 12.64
C MET A 443 -5.24 12.60 12.19
N LYS A 444 -4.39 11.63 12.54
CA LYS A 444 -2.96 11.61 12.18
C LYS A 444 -2.69 11.47 10.69
N MET A 445 -3.66 10.97 9.91
CA MET A 445 -3.54 10.88 8.44
C MET A 445 -3.45 12.26 7.78
N PHE A 446 -3.99 13.31 8.43
CA PHE A 446 -4.08 14.66 7.87
C PHE A 446 -3.13 15.67 8.53
N MET A 447 -2.76 15.46 9.79
CA MET A 447 -1.86 16.35 10.52
C MET A 447 -0.40 16.25 10.04
N LYS A 448 0.27 17.39 9.86
CA LYS A 448 1.73 17.47 9.66
C LYS A 448 2.47 17.18 10.96
N ASN A 449 3.71 16.72 10.81
CA ASN A 449 4.67 16.75 11.90
C ASN A 449 5.11 18.22 12.07
N LYS A 450 5.05 18.71 13.31
CA LYS A 450 5.38 20.08 13.71
C LYS A 450 6.82 20.45 13.33
N LYS A 451 7.06 21.69 12.90
CA LYS A 451 8.40 22.32 12.86
C LYS A 451 8.71 23.00 14.20
N GLU A 452 9.99 23.19 14.53
CA GLU A 452 10.44 23.73 15.84
C GLU A 452 9.75 25.04 16.27
N ASN A 453 9.25 25.86 15.32
CA ASN A 453 8.64 27.17 15.59
C ASN A 453 7.10 27.22 15.52
N GLU A 454 6.39 26.10 15.35
CA GLU A 454 4.92 26.09 15.25
C GLU A 454 4.25 25.86 16.62
N ASP A 455 3.08 26.48 16.84
CA ASP A 455 2.31 26.29 18.08
C ASP A 455 1.91 24.80 18.24
N GLU A 456 2.29 24.23 19.37
CA GLU A 456 2.15 22.80 19.68
C GLU A 456 0.70 22.31 19.68
N ASN A 457 -0.25 23.23 19.85
CA ASN A 457 -1.67 22.95 19.98
C ASN A 457 -2.50 23.40 18.78
N GLN A 458 -1.90 23.67 17.61
CA GLN A 458 -2.62 24.00 16.38
C GLN A 458 -2.68 22.81 15.41
N ILE A 459 -3.81 22.67 14.70
CA ILE A 459 -3.89 21.74 13.56
C ILE A 459 -3.12 22.37 12.39
N VAL A 460 -1.99 21.78 12.05
CA VAL A 460 -1.28 22.05 10.79
C VAL A 460 -1.55 20.89 9.85
N TYR A 461 -2.18 21.15 8.71
CA TYR A 461 -2.53 20.12 7.73
C TYR A 461 -1.74 20.28 6.43
N ASP A 462 -1.58 19.17 5.70
CA ASP A 462 -0.96 19.18 4.38
C ASP A 462 -2.00 19.06 3.27
N LYS A 463 -2.15 20.12 2.48
CA LYS A 463 -3.09 20.12 1.34
C LYS A 463 -2.77 18.99 0.36
N SER A 464 -1.49 18.64 0.19
CA SER A 464 -1.06 17.53 -0.68
C SER A 464 -1.49 16.15 -0.16
N ASN A 465 -1.73 15.99 1.15
CA ASN A 465 -2.09 14.71 1.76
C ASN A 465 -3.58 14.42 1.72
N PHE A 466 -4.44 15.36 1.33
CA PHE A 466 -5.90 15.13 1.29
C PHE A 466 -6.27 14.01 0.33
N LYS A 467 -5.73 14.03 -0.89
CA LYS A 467 -5.94 12.96 -1.88
C LYS A 467 -5.38 11.62 -1.40
N ASN A 468 -4.23 11.64 -0.74
CA ASN A 468 -3.61 10.44 -0.17
C ASN A 468 -4.47 9.85 0.94
N ALA A 469 -5.06 10.69 1.77
CA ALA A 469 -5.89 10.23 2.88
C ALA A 469 -7.23 9.66 2.41
N ILE A 470 -7.88 10.24 1.39
CA ILE A 470 -9.05 9.64 0.73
C ILE A 470 -8.68 8.28 0.14
N SER A 471 -7.54 8.20 -0.56
CA SER A 471 -7.06 6.93 -1.14
C SER A 471 -6.75 5.88 -0.07
N LYS A 472 -6.20 6.30 1.08
CA LYS A 472 -5.94 5.42 2.22
C LYS A 472 -7.24 4.97 2.90
N LEU A 473 -8.25 5.84 3.02
CA LEU A 473 -9.57 5.48 3.53
C LEU A 473 -10.27 4.44 2.64
N LYS A 474 -10.17 4.55 1.31
CA LYS A 474 -10.67 3.54 0.37
C LYS A 474 -9.99 2.19 0.58
N LEU A 475 -8.66 2.21 0.72
CA LEU A 475 -7.89 1.01 0.95
C LEU A 475 -8.23 0.36 2.30
N ILE A 476 -8.39 1.16 3.36
CA ILE A 476 -8.84 0.68 4.67
C ILE A 476 -10.22 0.04 4.53
N LEU A 477 -11.19 0.72 3.93
CA LEU A 477 -12.55 0.21 3.76
C LEU A 477 -12.56 -1.15 3.05
N LEU A 478 -11.74 -1.33 2.03
CA LEU A 478 -11.62 -2.59 1.31
C LEU A 478 -10.97 -3.70 2.17
N LEU A 479 -9.87 -3.37 2.87
CA LEU A 479 -9.12 -4.35 3.66
C LEU A 479 -9.80 -4.69 5.00
N THR A 480 -10.74 -3.87 5.48
CA THR A 480 -11.54 -4.10 6.69
C THR A 480 -12.95 -4.62 6.39
N ASP A 481 -13.31 -4.83 5.13
CA ASP A 481 -14.62 -5.32 4.75
C ASP A 481 -14.81 -6.79 5.17
N GLU A 482 -15.97 -7.08 5.78
CA GLU A 482 -16.29 -8.43 6.28
C GLU A 482 -16.33 -9.46 5.17
N LYS A 483 -16.71 -9.04 3.95
CA LYS A 483 -16.78 -9.90 2.77
C LYS A 483 -15.45 -10.54 2.38
N TYR A 484 -14.33 -9.88 2.69
CA TYR A 484 -13.01 -10.35 2.34
C TYR A 484 -12.25 -10.96 3.52
N ILE A 485 -12.71 -10.73 4.76
CA ILE A 485 -12.03 -11.17 5.98
C ILE A 485 -12.58 -12.53 6.41
N SER A 486 -11.79 -13.58 6.23
CA SER A 486 -12.06 -14.93 6.74
C SER A 486 -10.96 -15.37 7.71
N ASN A 487 -11.33 -15.80 8.91
CA ASN A 487 -10.45 -16.49 9.86
C ASN A 487 -9.09 -15.81 10.16
N ILE A 488 -9.05 -14.48 10.30
CA ILE A 488 -7.85 -13.81 10.79
C ILE A 488 -7.67 -14.15 12.27
N ARG A 489 -6.59 -14.88 12.60
CA ARG A 489 -6.16 -15.07 13.98
C ARG A 489 -5.65 -13.74 14.53
N LEU A 490 -6.52 -13.02 15.22
CA LEU A 490 -6.17 -11.83 15.95
C LEU A 490 -5.49 -12.27 17.25
N ASN A 491 -4.19 -12.01 17.37
CA ASN A 491 -3.55 -12.04 18.68
C ASN A 491 -4.18 -10.93 19.54
N GLN A 492 -4.12 -11.06 20.87
CA GLN A 492 -4.44 -9.93 21.75
C GLN A 492 -3.46 -8.79 21.47
N PHE A 493 -3.85 -7.86 20.59
CA PHE A 493 -3.12 -6.62 20.47
C PHE A 493 -3.29 -5.91 21.79
N ARG A 494 -2.18 -5.48 22.38
CA ARG A 494 -2.23 -4.42 23.37
C ARG A 494 -2.70 -3.19 22.62
N TYR A 495 -4.02 -2.99 22.56
CA TYR A 495 -4.52 -1.63 22.54
C TYR A 495 -3.75 -0.86 23.61
N ILE A 496 -3.56 0.43 23.39
CA ILE A 496 -3.16 1.31 24.48
C ILE A 496 -4.24 1.17 25.57
N VAL A 497 -4.04 0.22 26.47
CA VAL A 497 -4.70 0.15 27.76
C VAL A 497 -4.15 1.39 28.45
N PHE A 498 -5.03 2.31 28.83
CA PHE A 498 -4.63 3.44 29.66
C PHE A 498 -4.03 2.88 30.96
N GLU A 499 -2.72 2.68 30.99
CA GLU A 499 -2.04 2.48 32.25
C GLU A 499 -1.94 3.84 32.95
N LYS A 500 -1.99 3.80 34.28
CA LYS A 500 -1.99 5.01 35.12
C LYS A 500 -0.72 5.82 34.83
N ASN A 501 -0.90 7.15 34.68
CA ASN A 501 0.12 8.21 34.62
C ASN A 501 0.69 8.53 33.22
N ASP A 502 -0.18 8.62 32.21
CA ASP A 502 0.24 8.50 30.83
C ASP A 502 0.32 9.83 30.04
N GLU A 503 1.51 10.15 29.51
CA GLU A 503 1.72 11.12 28.42
C GLU A 503 0.71 10.90 27.27
N THR A 504 0.27 9.66 27.07
CA THR A 504 -0.76 9.21 26.12
C THR A 504 -2.13 9.86 26.35
N ARG A 505 -2.55 10.07 27.61
CA ARG A 505 -3.82 10.73 27.98
C ARG A 505 -3.78 12.21 27.61
N ASP A 506 -2.68 12.88 27.92
CA ASP A 506 -2.47 14.29 27.60
C ASP A 506 -2.30 14.51 26.10
N PHE A 507 -1.60 13.59 25.43
CA PHE A 507 -1.47 13.56 23.98
C PHE A 507 -2.83 13.40 23.28
N LEU A 508 -3.67 12.47 23.72
CA LEU A 508 -5.03 12.31 23.18
C LEU A 508 -5.91 13.52 23.49
N ASN A 509 -5.82 14.07 24.71
CA ASN A 509 -6.55 15.29 25.06
C ASN A 509 -6.17 16.46 24.14
N SER A 510 -4.86 16.61 23.88
CA SER A 510 -4.35 17.63 22.95
C SER A 510 -4.85 17.39 21.53
N ASN A 511 -4.64 16.20 20.97
CA ASN A 511 -4.98 15.91 19.56
C ASN A 511 -6.48 15.86 19.28
N MET A 512 -7.27 15.28 20.18
CA MET A 512 -8.69 15.05 19.95
C MET A 512 -9.59 16.18 20.42
N PHE A 513 -9.11 17.08 21.29
CA PHE A 513 -9.95 18.19 21.78
C PHE A 513 -9.28 19.54 21.63
N ILE A 514 -8.09 19.76 22.19
CA ILE A 514 -7.47 21.10 22.22
C ILE A 514 -7.16 21.60 20.81
N LYS A 515 -6.51 20.76 19.97
CA LYS A 515 -6.15 21.11 18.60
C LYS A 515 -7.40 21.43 17.74
N PRO A 516 -8.44 20.58 17.69
CA PRO A 516 -9.70 20.91 17.02
C PRO A 516 -10.34 22.21 17.49
N LEU A 517 -10.47 22.42 18.81
CA LEU A 517 -11.06 23.65 19.36
C LEU A 517 -10.29 24.90 18.95
N LYS A 518 -8.96 24.83 19.01
CA LYS A 518 -8.08 25.93 18.59
C LYS A 518 -8.20 26.22 17.09
N TYR A 519 -8.23 25.18 16.26
CA TYR A 519 -8.44 25.34 14.82
C TYR A 519 -9.78 26.03 14.52
N ILE A 520 -10.87 25.59 15.15
CA ILE A 520 -12.20 26.14 14.90
C ILE A 520 -12.25 27.62 15.30
N CYS A 521 -11.66 28.00 16.44
CA CYS A 521 -11.57 29.38 16.90
C CYS A 521 -10.70 30.26 16.00
N ASN A 522 -9.50 29.78 15.64
CA ASN A 522 -8.53 30.59 14.90
C ASN A 522 -8.94 30.82 13.45
N SER A 523 -9.64 29.85 12.86
CA SER A 523 -10.08 29.93 11.46
C SER A 523 -11.42 30.66 11.31
N GLY A 524 -12.03 31.12 12.40
CA GLY A 524 -13.39 31.68 12.44
C GLY A 524 -13.46 33.10 11.90
N ASP A 525 -14.56 33.41 11.20
CA ASP A 525 -14.81 34.76 10.69
C ASP A 525 -15.33 35.67 11.82
N SER A 526 -15.68 36.92 11.47
CA SER A 526 -16.12 37.94 12.42
C SER A 526 -17.37 37.53 13.21
N ILE A 527 -18.29 36.78 12.58
CA ILE A 527 -19.52 36.30 13.21
C ILE A 527 -19.28 35.21 14.24
N GLU A 528 -18.40 34.23 13.97
CA GLU A 528 -18.14 33.15 14.92
C GLU A 528 -17.48 33.70 16.19
N LYS A 529 -16.68 34.77 16.06
CA LYS A 529 -16.07 35.49 17.19
C LYS A 529 -17.09 36.17 18.12
N CYS A 530 -18.35 36.29 17.72
CA CYS A 530 -19.43 36.72 18.62
C CYS A 530 -19.89 35.61 19.57
N PHE A 531 -19.61 34.35 19.24
CA PHE A 531 -20.07 33.16 19.97
C PHE A 531 -18.94 32.43 20.69
N ILE A 532 -17.75 32.41 20.09
CA ILE A 532 -16.59 31.66 20.58
C ILE A 532 -15.32 32.51 20.53
N LEU A 533 -14.47 32.39 21.54
CA LEU A 533 -13.16 33.05 21.58
C LEU A 533 -12.12 32.10 22.17
N ASN A 534 -10.89 32.21 21.66
CA ASN A 534 -9.72 31.63 22.29
C ASN A 534 -8.95 32.76 22.98
N THR A 535 -8.74 32.65 24.29
CA THR A 535 -7.98 33.60 25.10
C THR A 535 -6.81 32.90 25.78
N THR A 536 -5.78 33.66 26.14
CA THR A 536 -4.67 33.17 26.95
C THR A 536 -4.79 33.77 28.34
N ASP A 537 -5.34 33.00 29.28
CA ASP A 537 -5.46 33.41 30.68
C ASP A 537 -4.36 32.68 31.48
N LYS A 538 -3.48 33.46 32.15
CA LYS A 538 -2.37 32.95 32.99
C LYS A 538 -1.43 31.96 32.26
N GLY A 539 -1.15 32.18 30.98
CA GLY A 539 -0.26 31.32 30.18
C GLY A 539 -0.89 30.04 29.64
N PHE A 540 -2.18 29.79 29.90
CA PHE A 540 -2.92 28.63 29.36
C PHE A 540 -3.98 29.07 28.33
N ASN A 541 -4.11 28.30 27.23
CA ASN A 541 -5.19 28.50 26.26
C ASN A 541 -6.55 28.17 26.93
N THR A 542 -7.41 29.17 26.99
CA THR A 542 -8.77 29.12 27.53
C THR A 542 -9.77 29.39 26.41
N PHE A 543 -10.71 28.47 26.23
CA PHE A 543 -11.77 28.64 25.23
C PHE A 543 -13.01 29.19 25.94
N LYS A 544 -13.51 30.34 25.47
CA LYS A 544 -14.70 31.01 25.98
C LYS A 544 -15.84 30.88 24.97
N LYS A 545 -17.05 30.64 25.45
CA LYS A 545 -18.25 30.55 24.60
C LYS A 545 -19.46 31.19 25.24
N VAL A 546 -20.40 31.62 24.41
CA VAL A 546 -21.69 32.11 24.88
C VAL A 546 -22.50 30.92 25.43
N PRO A 547 -23.15 31.02 26.60
CA PRO A 547 -23.83 29.88 27.24
C PRO A 547 -25.18 29.51 26.59
N PHE A 548 -25.21 29.45 25.25
CA PHE A 548 -26.35 28.95 24.48
C PHE A 548 -26.37 27.41 24.43
N HIS A 549 -27.58 26.84 24.35
CA HIS A 549 -27.76 25.40 24.17
C HIS A 549 -27.58 24.98 22.71
N LEU A 550 -27.08 23.77 22.49
CA LEU A 550 -26.87 23.21 21.14
C LEU A 550 -28.17 23.19 20.33
N SER A 551 -29.30 22.86 20.96
CA SER A 551 -30.64 22.84 20.36
C SER A 551 -31.05 24.20 19.78
N MET A 552 -30.63 25.29 20.41
CA MET A 552 -30.88 26.65 19.94
C MET A 552 -30.13 26.95 18.65
N LEU A 553 -28.86 26.51 18.55
CA LEU A 553 -28.06 26.68 17.33
C LEU A 553 -28.65 25.89 16.16
N PHE A 554 -29.14 24.67 16.39
CA PHE A 554 -29.89 23.91 15.38
C PHE A 554 -31.19 24.60 14.97
N LYS A 555 -31.94 25.16 15.94
CA LYS A 555 -33.14 25.94 15.64
C LYS A 555 -32.83 27.18 14.80
N ALA A 556 -31.73 27.87 15.09
CA ALA A 556 -31.26 29.00 14.29
C ALA A 556 -30.91 28.56 12.86
N LYS A 557 -30.19 27.44 12.71
CA LYS A 557 -29.84 26.87 11.39
C LYS A 557 -31.10 26.55 10.57
N ASN A 558 -32.04 25.81 11.14
CA ASN A 558 -33.29 25.45 10.47
C ASN A 558 -34.11 26.69 10.05
N LEU A 559 -34.09 27.76 10.86
CA LEU A 559 -34.78 29.01 10.50
C LEU A 559 -34.15 29.69 9.28
N ILE A 560 -32.83 29.65 9.13
CA ILE A 560 -32.14 30.20 7.96
C ILE A 560 -32.46 29.34 6.73
N GLU A 561 -32.41 28.01 6.84
CA GLU A 561 -32.70 27.09 5.73
C GLU A 561 -34.14 27.19 5.23
N ILE A 562 -35.10 27.48 6.11
CA ILE A 562 -36.53 27.71 5.75
C ILE A 562 -36.77 29.15 5.26
N GLY A 563 -35.72 29.97 5.10
CA GLY A 563 -35.82 31.35 4.59
C GLY A 563 -36.31 32.39 5.60
N LYS A 564 -36.38 32.05 6.90
CA LYS A 564 -36.84 32.93 7.99
C LYS A 564 -35.66 33.60 8.72
N LYS A 565 -34.73 34.17 7.96
CA LYS A 565 -33.47 34.76 8.47
C LYS A 565 -33.69 35.82 9.56
N GLU A 566 -34.70 36.68 9.42
CA GLU A 566 -35.01 37.73 10.40
C GLU A 566 -35.35 37.21 11.81
N LYS A 567 -35.99 36.02 11.90
CA LYS A 567 -36.36 35.42 13.20
C LYS A 567 -35.15 34.95 14.00
N VAL A 568 -33.97 34.85 13.38
CA VAL A 568 -32.73 34.43 14.03
C VAL A 568 -32.20 35.50 14.97
N LYS A 569 -32.30 36.79 14.59
CA LYS A 569 -31.89 37.92 15.45
C LYS A 569 -32.72 37.96 16.73
N THR A 570 -34.04 37.83 16.61
CA THR A 570 -34.96 37.76 17.76
C THR A 570 -34.71 36.52 18.61
N LEU A 571 -34.37 35.38 18.00
CA LEU A 571 -34.04 34.16 18.73
C LEU A 571 -32.81 34.36 19.62
N PHE A 572 -31.71 34.86 19.07
CA PHE A 572 -30.49 35.08 19.86
C PHE A 572 -30.66 36.14 20.95
N ALA A 573 -31.40 37.22 20.65
CA ALA A 573 -31.70 38.26 21.64
C ALA A 573 -32.50 37.72 22.83
N ASN A 574 -33.60 37.01 22.59
CA ASN A 574 -34.46 36.48 23.64
C ASN A 574 -33.70 35.48 24.55
N TYR A 575 -32.84 34.64 23.97
CA TYR A 575 -32.02 33.72 24.76
C TYR A 575 -30.93 34.43 25.56
N ALA A 576 -30.33 35.50 25.01
CA ALA A 576 -29.38 36.31 25.76
C ALA A 576 -30.04 36.97 26.99
N GLU A 577 -31.24 37.54 26.81
CA GLU A 577 -32.03 38.12 27.91
C GLU A 577 -32.44 37.09 28.96
N LEU A 578 -32.85 35.88 28.53
CA LEU A 578 -33.16 34.78 29.45
C LEU A 578 -31.95 34.36 30.30
N ILE A 579 -30.75 34.35 29.72
CA ILE A 579 -29.52 34.03 30.43
C ILE A 579 -29.19 35.13 31.44
N GLU A 580 -29.24 36.40 31.02
CA GLU A 580 -28.97 37.54 31.93
C GLU A 580 -29.98 37.61 33.08
N THR A 581 -31.24 37.23 32.84
CA THR A 581 -32.29 37.19 33.88
C THR A 581 -32.01 36.09 34.91
N LYS A 582 -31.67 34.89 34.44
CA LYS A 582 -31.28 33.78 35.33
C LYS A 582 -30.04 34.10 36.14
N GLU A 583 -29.03 34.74 35.55
CA GLU A 583 -27.82 35.14 36.28
C GLU A 583 -28.14 36.11 37.43
N LYS A 584 -29.04 37.08 37.20
CA LYS A 584 -29.52 38.01 38.25
C LYS A 584 -30.37 37.35 39.33
N GLU A 585 -31.03 36.23 39.04
CA GLU A 585 -31.77 35.42 40.02
C GLU A 585 -30.80 34.60 40.88
N TYR A 586 -29.78 33.96 40.28
CA TYR A 586 -28.76 33.21 41.01
C TYR A 586 -27.87 34.07 41.90
N GLU A 587 -27.59 35.32 41.52
CA GLU A 587 -26.84 36.28 42.36
C GLU A 587 -27.59 36.71 43.63
N LYS A 588 -28.92 36.49 43.72
CA LYS A 588 -29.72 36.83 44.90
C LYS A 588 -29.85 35.71 45.93
N ASP A 589 -29.62 34.46 45.54
CA ASP A 589 -29.94 33.28 46.37
C ASP A 589 -28.74 32.51 46.94
N ASN A 590 -27.47 32.87 46.65
CA ASN A 590 -26.32 32.22 47.30
C ASN A 590 -25.06 33.10 47.37
N ASP A 591 -24.72 33.55 48.59
CA ASP A 591 -23.36 33.96 48.97
C ASP A 591 -22.41 32.74 49.16
N ILE A 592 -22.92 31.52 48.98
CA ILE A 592 -22.19 30.25 49.16
C ILE A 592 -22.13 29.50 47.83
N GLN A 593 -21.33 30.01 46.88
CA GLN A 593 -20.64 29.23 45.85
C GLN A 593 -19.61 30.11 45.11
N LYS A 594 -18.66 30.66 45.88
CA LYS A 594 -17.38 31.15 45.35
C LYS A 594 -16.34 30.03 45.19
N GLU A 595 -16.75 28.77 45.33
CA GLU A 595 -15.88 27.62 45.11
C GLU A 595 -16.07 27.05 43.69
N GLU A 596 -14.93 27.00 42.99
CA GLU A 596 -14.67 26.34 41.70
C GLU A 596 -15.07 27.07 40.40
N HIS A 597 -14.15 27.91 39.90
CA HIS A 597 -13.71 28.02 38.48
C HIS A 597 -14.69 28.22 37.29
N PHE A 598 -16.02 28.25 37.45
CA PHE A 598 -16.95 28.22 36.31
C PHE A 598 -17.23 29.57 35.61
N ILE A 599 -16.94 30.71 36.24
CA ILE A 599 -17.26 32.05 35.71
C ILE A 599 -16.26 32.49 34.61
N ASN A 600 -15.01 32.01 34.65
CA ASN A 600 -13.94 32.49 33.76
C ASN A 600 -13.95 31.89 32.34
N TYR A 601 -14.94 31.04 32.00
CA TYR A 601 -15.05 30.39 30.68
C TYR A 601 -16.26 30.88 29.85
N ARG A 602 -17.04 31.85 30.36
CA ARG A 602 -18.22 32.39 29.66
C ARG A 602 -17.86 33.60 28.81
N LEU A 603 -18.46 33.67 27.62
CA LEU A 603 -18.42 34.85 26.75
C LEU A 603 -19.77 35.58 26.82
N LYS A 604 -19.76 36.89 27.06
CA LYS A 604 -20.96 37.71 26.99
C LYS A 604 -21.36 37.92 25.52
N PHE A 605 -22.62 37.69 25.19
CA PHE A 605 -23.13 37.88 23.83
C PHE A 605 -23.25 39.37 23.50
N ASN A 606 -22.57 39.82 22.45
CA ASN A 606 -22.67 41.20 21.96
C ASN A 606 -23.68 41.29 20.82
N LYS A 607 -24.91 41.71 21.16
CA LYS A 607 -26.04 41.82 20.23
C LYS A 607 -25.76 42.77 19.06
N ASP A 608 -25.15 43.91 19.32
CA ASP A 608 -24.89 44.93 18.29
C ASP A 608 -23.80 44.50 17.31
N LYS A 609 -22.76 43.82 17.81
CA LYS A 609 -21.74 43.21 16.96
C LYS A 609 -22.34 42.07 16.13
N PHE A 610 -23.13 41.19 16.74
CA PHE A 610 -23.79 40.10 16.02
C PHE A 610 -24.71 40.61 14.90
N ASN A 611 -25.58 41.58 15.17
CA ASN A 611 -26.51 42.11 14.17
C ASN A 611 -25.78 42.70 12.95
N ARG A 612 -24.70 43.47 13.18
CA ARG A 612 -23.90 44.07 12.10
C ARG A 612 -23.24 43.01 11.21
N GLU A 613 -22.69 41.97 11.80
CA GLU A 613 -22.00 40.91 11.05
C GLU A 613 -23.00 39.97 10.35
N PHE A 614 -24.12 39.66 10.99
CA PHE A 614 -25.13 38.72 10.48
C PHE A 614 -25.82 39.21 9.19
N ASP A 615 -25.95 40.52 9.02
CA ASP A 615 -26.55 41.13 7.83
C ASP A 615 -25.67 40.94 6.59
N ASN A 616 -24.36 40.82 6.77
CA ASN A 616 -23.39 40.67 5.68
C ASN A 616 -23.09 39.22 5.30
N ILE A 617 -23.73 38.24 5.97
CA ILE A 617 -23.40 36.82 5.80
C ILE A 617 -24.55 36.07 5.11
N ASN A 618 -24.16 35.25 4.13
CA ASN A 618 -25.06 34.30 3.47
C ASN A 618 -24.70 32.87 3.87
N GLY A 619 -25.70 31.99 3.91
CA GLY A 619 -25.52 30.58 4.25
C GLY A 619 -25.53 30.28 5.76
N THR A 620 -25.22 29.02 6.09
CA THR A 620 -25.27 28.45 7.45
C THR A 620 -23.94 27.86 7.91
N GLU A 621 -22.89 27.96 7.10
CA GLU A 621 -21.59 27.35 7.34
C GLU A 621 -20.96 27.83 8.65
N TRP A 622 -21.14 29.11 8.98
CA TRP A 622 -20.68 29.70 10.24
C TRP A 622 -21.36 29.05 11.46
N LEU A 623 -22.65 28.69 11.37
CA LEU A 623 -23.37 27.97 12.42
C LEU A 623 -22.86 26.54 12.58
N ASP A 624 -22.58 25.85 11.48
CA ASP A 624 -22.05 24.48 11.53
C ASP A 624 -20.73 24.41 12.29
N ARG A 625 -19.88 25.43 12.13
CA ARG A 625 -18.61 25.56 12.87
C ARG A 625 -18.81 25.84 14.35
N ILE A 626 -19.76 26.72 14.71
CA ILE A 626 -20.11 26.98 16.11
C ILE A 626 -20.69 25.71 16.74
N ILE A 627 -21.60 25.01 16.06
CA ILE A 627 -22.16 23.73 16.52
C ILE A 627 -21.05 22.72 16.75
N LEU A 628 -20.10 22.61 15.81
CA LEU A 628 -18.94 21.73 15.93
C LEU A 628 -18.08 22.07 17.15
N PHE A 629 -17.79 23.36 17.38
CA PHE A 629 -17.07 23.82 18.57
C PHE A 629 -17.80 23.40 19.85
N TYR A 630 -19.11 23.67 19.94
CA TYR A 630 -19.88 23.35 21.15
C TYR A 630 -19.93 21.85 21.40
N LYS A 631 -20.00 21.02 20.34
CA LYS A 631 -19.90 19.56 20.46
C LYS A 631 -18.54 19.14 21.03
N TYR A 632 -17.44 19.62 20.46
CA TYR A 632 -16.10 19.29 20.96
C TYR A 632 -15.89 19.73 22.42
N ASP A 633 -16.35 20.93 22.78
CA ASP A 633 -16.21 21.45 24.14
C ASP A 633 -17.04 20.62 25.15
N GLN A 634 -18.28 20.25 24.80
CA GLN A 634 -19.09 19.34 25.62
C GLN A 634 -18.38 17.99 25.84
N GLN A 635 -17.84 17.39 24.78
CA GLN A 635 -17.17 16.09 24.86
C GLN A 635 -15.86 16.18 25.64
N ARG A 636 -15.12 17.28 25.52
CA ARG A 636 -13.91 17.56 26.31
C ARG A 636 -14.22 17.68 27.81
N ILE A 637 -15.31 18.36 28.16
CA ILE A 637 -15.75 18.48 29.56
C ILE A 637 -16.08 17.09 30.12
N LEU A 638 -16.84 16.28 29.38
CA LEU A 638 -17.16 14.91 29.78
C LEU A 638 -15.92 14.03 29.93
N TYR A 639 -14.99 14.12 28.98
CA TYR A 639 -13.69 13.43 29.05
C TYR A 639 -12.95 13.79 30.35
N ARG A 640 -12.89 15.08 30.70
CA ARG A 640 -12.26 15.56 31.95
C ARG A 640 -12.96 15.03 33.20
N ILE A 641 -14.29 15.02 33.22
CA ILE A 641 -15.08 14.52 34.35
C ILE A 641 -14.80 13.03 34.57
N ILE A 642 -14.95 12.20 33.53
CA ILE A 642 -14.75 10.74 33.62
C ILE A 642 -13.31 10.42 34.00
N SER A 643 -12.35 11.12 33.38
CA SER A 643 -10.94 10.89 33.63
C SER A 643 -10.47 11.41 35.00
N GLY A 644 -11.16 12.41 35.59
CA GLY A 644 -10.93 12.89 36.96
C GLY A 644 -11.68 12.10 38.04
N GLN A 645 -12.85 11.52 37.76
CA GLN A 645 -13.58 10.65 38.70
C GLN A 645 -12.81 9.36 39.01
N ASN A 646 -12.08 8.82 38.03
CA ASN A 646 -11.16 7.69 38.22
C ASN A 646 -9.98 8.00 39.17
N GLU A 647 -9.65 9.28 39.40
CA GLU A 647 -8.61 9.68 40.38
C GLU A 647 -9.18 9.77 41.80
N LYS A 648 -10.45 10.14 41.97
CA LYS A 648 -11.09 10.26 43.29
C LYS A 648 -11.50 8.89 43.88
N GLN A 649 -12.05 7.97 43.07
CA GLN A 649 -12.45 6.62 43.55
C GLN A 649 -11.26 5.73 43.97
N ARG A 650 -10.03 6.02 43.52
CA ARG A 650 -8.83 5.25 43.90
C ARG A 650 -8.14 5.75 45.18
N LYS A 651 -8.59 6.87 45.75
CA LYS A 651 -8.13 7.33 47.08
C LYS A 651 -8.93 6.72 48.24
N THR A 652 -10.08 6.13 47.96
CA THR A 652 -10.95 5.50 48.96
C THR A 652 -10.69 3.99 49.16
N ASP A 653 -9.91 3.36 48.27
CA ASP A 653 -9.54 1.93 48.38
C ASP A 653 -8.04 1.75 48.73
N LYS A 654 -7.47 2.63 49.55
CA LYS A 654 -6.12 2.48 50.09
C LYS A 654 -6.11 2.42 51.61
#